data_AF-A0A4V3UP25-F1
#
_entry.id   AF-A0A4V3UP25-F1
#
_cell.length_a   1.000
_cell.length_b   1.000
_cell.length_c   1.000
_cell.angle_alpha   90.00
_cell.angle_beta   90.00
_cell.angle_gamma   90.00
#
_symmetry.space_group_name_H-M   'P 1'
#
loop_
_entity.id
_entity.type
_entity.pdbx_description
1 polymer ?
#
loop_
_entity_poly.entity_id
_entity_poly.type
_entity_poly.pdbx_seq_one_letter_code
_entity_poly.pdbx_strand_id
1 'polypeptide(L)'
;MPKVISYTPPWLSRPAPGASLFADTVPKAPEYPSQRLRKEVGYTGPTRILAKRGNEVFTVVGNQIRWSTLARLKDEWQQTKSQDRKEASHGQTDRNVSVPYRELVVPVYEDIRQLVPSPNGAFLAVVADHTVHIVVLPDPSHLSGTDDKPIRVKTYQLGPTTHVIPESPVVSALWHPLGVYSNLTGCIVTITADAAVRVWELDRNNNWSFDRPSLAIDLRKLVDGTSSDQDFSPSGFGKNMGFSADYVDMEVASACFGGSGSEDEDAWAPMTLWVAMKPGDLYALCPLLPSKWRAPVTTVPSLSAAILPKLAALEEDSIEVEDQLTACRQQYDWLAEIDNQDPLYNISDFETGSTSDILTRPASPSAIPRLQGPFRIDTGDEVDDLDLCDLIVIAAKVDTEALMLGEDNEIALEGNPDDRLSATIICLSTVSGRVYVCLELDGVEGQWLPRAKKNAFRIPISEPSDLILVESLDTLKDGQQSLKNWPSFTRDVHSRYSFFVTNDKNVMSISLSSWVQRLEAELQAEDTAGSAFRLQVLCEGTVSIMEQIIQVDDADIGAKDPTVHLPASVVYYDYDLGYLLITFLASHPYAAIMDTPEVPSIFYSAPPLEFFVDNCVPHRQRHTLKEQIRLSPATLDMVAAAHRILSAHTNALERAASDLFRRCERLQGEMQDQLKQFSDVAERIKGVSGDVGDGQKQESRNESLNKRMQSAKDRQVELVQRYETLRTKVHRSGGRPLSAKEKSWVSEVSALSESFEASKHGSRENGQQLSQRIDAVKEIAAKLQSDARSISAKAPITAEPSPATPKGTQPRVPQRLQRAKVADAMKMVERE
;
A
#
# COMPACT_ATOMS: atom_id res chain seq x y z
N MET A 1 -4.83 5.93 -9.72
CA MET A 1 -4.77 4.64 -9.00
C MET A 1 -3.55 3.84 -9.43
N PRO A 2 -2.92 3.10 -8.51
CA PRO A 2 -1.80 2.22 -8.82
C PRO A 2 -2.22 1.00 -9.62
N LYS A 3 -1.60 0.78 -10.78
CA LYS A 3 -1.73 -0.49 -11.51
C LYS A 3 -0.75 -1.51 -10.96
N VAL A 4 -1.18 -2.75 -10.78
CA VAL A 4 -0.25 -3.83 -10.37
C VAL A 4 0.70 -4.18 -11.52
N ILE A 5 2.00 -4.02 -11.29
CA ILE A 5 3.06 -4.39 -12.22
C ILE A 5 3.37 -5.89 -12.10
N SER A 6 3.50 -6.38 -10.87
CA SER A 6 3.84 -7.79 -10.61
C SER A 6 3.43 -8.24 -9.23
N TYR A 7 3.09 -9.52 -9.12
CA TYR A 7 2.76 -10.19 -7.86
C TYR A 7 3.97 -10.90 -7.27
N THR A 8 4.00 -11.00 -5.95
CA THR A 8 5.01 -11.56 -5.05
C THR A 8 6.39 -11.72 -5.70
N PRO A 9 7.27 -10.72 -5.56
CA PRO A 9 8.53 -10.73 -6.27
C PRO A 9 9.38 -11.97 -5.88
N PRO A 10 10.25 -12.46 -6.78
CA PRO A 10 10.98 -13.71 -6.54
C PRO A 10 11.88 -13.72 -5.30
N TRP A 11 12.32 -12.56 -4.80
CA TRP A 11 13.11 -12.43 -3.57
C TRP A 11 12.28 -12.58 -2.28
N LEU A 12 10.95 -12.53 -2.39
CA LEU A 12 9.98 -12.89 -1.34
C LEU A 12 9.40 -14.29 -1.51
N SER A 13 9.71 -14.98 -2.62
CA SER A 13 9.22 -16.34 -2.88
C SER A 13 10.23 -17.39 -2.43
N ARG A 14 9.76 -18.52 -1.87
CA ARG A 14 10.66 -19.60 -1.44
C ARG A 14 11.50 -20.12 -2.63
N PRO A 15 12.80 -20.44 -2.43
CA PRO A 15 13.55 -20.48 -1.17
C PRO A 15 14.32 -19.18 -0.84
N ALA A 16 13.91 -18.02 -1.35
CA ALA A 16 14.62 -16.76 -1.14
C ALA A 16 14.68 -16.33 0.34
N PRO A 17 15.69 -15.54 0.75
CA PRO A 17 15.83 -15.07 2.13
C PRO A 17 14.60 -14.28 2.60
N GLY A 18 13.98 -13.48 1.73
CA GLY A 18 12.77 -12.73 2.09
C GLY A 18 11.55 -13.60 2.41
N ALA A 19 11.45 -14.80 1.82
CA ALA A 19 10.39 -15.75 2.17
C ALA A 19 10.58 -16.35 3.57
N SER A 20 11.83 -16.49 4.01
CA SER A 20 12.16 -17.09 5.32
C SER A 20 11.66 -16.24 6.49
N LEU A 21 11.56 -14.91 6.30
CA LEU A 21 11.01 -13.98 7.28
C LEU A 21 9.59 -14.37 7.71
N PHE A 22 8.78 -14.86 6.78
CA PHE A 22 7.38 -15.26 7.01
C PHE A 22 7.21 -16.76 7.24
N ALA A 23 8.24 -17.56 7.00
CA ALA A 23 8.16 -19.02 7.07
C ALA A 23 8.09 -19.52 8.52
N ASP A 24 7.12 -20.38 8.85
CA ASP A 24 7.15 -21.08 10.14
C ASP A 24 8.26 -22.14 10.11
N THR A 25 9.31 -21.91 10.90
CA THR A 25 10.52 -22.75 10.96
C THR A 25 10.58 -23.60 12.23
N VAL A 26 9.65 -23.38 13.17
CA VAL A 26 9.65 -24.03 14.49
C VAL A 26 8.60 -25.14 14.52
N PRO A 27 8.96 -26.41 14.81
CA PRO A 27 7.96 -27.43 15.02
C PRO A 27 7.09 -27.04 16.23
N LYS A 28 5.76 -26.98 16.04
CA LYS A 28 4.77 -26.66 17.09
C LYS A 28 5.16 -27.36 18.40
N ALA A 29 5.53 -26.59 19.42
CA ALA A 29 5.71 -27.10 20.77
C ALA A 29 4.42 -27.79 21.24
N PRO A 30 4.48 -28.79 22.15
CA PRO A 30 3.28 -29.45 22.63
C PRO A 30 2.33 -28.43 23.25
N GLU A 31 1.14 -28.30 22.66
CA GLU A 31 0.11 -27.34 23.09
C GLU A 31 -0.25 -27.57 24.56
N TYR A 32 -0.17 -26.52 25.37
CA TYR A 32 -0.69 -26.57 26.73
C TYR A 32 -2.23 -26.64 26.70
N PRO A 33 -2.88 -27.31 27.67
CA PRO A 33 -4.35 -27.42 27.72
C PRO A 33 -5.07 -26.06 27.66
N SER A 34 -4.46 -25.01 28.20
CA SER A 34 -4.95 -23.63 28.14
C SER A 34 -4.91 -23.01 26.74
N GLN A 35 -3.93 -23.38 25.90
CA GLN A 35 -3.86 -22.93 24.50
C GLN A 35 -4.91 -23.63 23.62
N ARG A 36 -5.28 -24.88 23.95
CA ARG A 36 -6.38 -25.59 23.27
C ARG A 36 -7.75 -24.99 23.59
N LEU A 37 -8.03 -24.72 24.86
CA LEU A 37 -9.27 -24.05 25.27
C LEU A 37 -9.40 -22.63 24.67
N ARG A 38 -8.29 -21.90 24.51
CA ARG A 38 -8.27 -20.59 23.83
C ARG A 38 -8.51 -20.68 22.32
N LYS A 39 -8.09 -21.76 21.66
CA LYS A 39 -8.42 -21.99 20.24
C LYS A 39 -9.89 -22.37 20.03
N GLU A 40 -10.55 -22.95 21.03
CA GLU A 40 -11.97 -23.29 20.98
C GLU A 40 -12.88 -22.04 21.03
N VAL A 41 -12.46 -20.99 21.76
CA VAL A 41 -13.09 -19.66 21.75
C VAL A 41 -12.40 -18.81 20.68
N GLY A 42 -12.76 -19.00 19.42
CA GLY A 42 -12.09 -18.31 18.29
C GLY A 42 -12.04 -16.79 18.48
N TYR A 43 -10.87 -16.20 18.28
CA TYR A 43 -10.67 -14.74 18.34
C TYR A 43 -11.40 -14.02 17.21
N THR A 44 -12.08 -12.94 17.55
CA THR A 44 -12.74 -12.01 16.64
C THR A 44 -12.26 -10.60 16.95
N GLY A 45 -11.47 -10.01 16.06
CA GLY A 45 -10.88 -8.70 16.26
C GLY A 45 -9.76 -8.40 15.26
N PRO A 46 -9.16 -7.21 15.34
CA PRO A 46 -8.17 -6.76 14.37
C PRO A 46 -6.84 -7.51 14.49
N THR A 47 -6.28 -7.94 13.36
CA THR A 47 -4.94 -8.53 13.27
C THR A 47 -3.97 -7.62 12.50
N ARG A 48 -3.16 -6.88 13.24
CA ARG A 48 -2.14 -5.96 12.71
C ARG A 48 -0.74 -6.46 13.09
N ILE A 49 -0.44 -7.70 12.72
CA ILE A 49 0.81 -8.40 13.08
C ILE A 49 1.98 -8.13 12.12
N LEU A 50 1.79 -7.21 11.17
CA LEU A 50 2.81 -6.69 10.26
C LEU A 50 2.92 -5.19 10.46
N ALA A 51 4.13 -4.70 10.69
CA ALA A 51 4.42 -3.28 10.90
C ALA A 51 5.70 -2.85 10.19
N LYS A 52 5.84 -1.55 9.93
CA LYS A 52 7.02 -0.97 9.28
C LYS A 52 7.62 0.20 10.05
N ARG A 53 8.93 0.40 9.87
CA ARG A 53 9.67 1.61 10.25
C ARG A 53 10.62 1.95 9.10
N GLY A 54 10.29 2.94 8.27
CA GLY A 54 11.00 3.17 7.01
C GLY A 54 10.99 1.89 6.15
N ASN A 55 12.18 1.38 5.83
CA ASN A 55 12.40 0.14 5.06
C ASN A 55 12.46 -1.14 5.91
N GLU A 56 12.35 -1.00 7.24
CA GLU A 56 12.29 -2.13 8.15
C GLU A 56 10.89 -2.73 8.20
N VAL A 57 10.85 -4.03 8.49
CA VAL A 57 9.63 -4.82 8.65
C VAL A 57 9.69 -5.57 9.98
N PHE A 58 8.59 -5.51 10.72
CA PHE A 58 8.35 -6.30 11.92
C PHE A 58 7.15 -7.20 11.66
N THR A 59 7.32 -8.51 11.84
CA THR A 59 6.23 -9.48 11.62
C THR A 59 6.15 -10.47 12.77
N VAL A 60 4.94 -10.89 13.14
CA VAL A 60 4.76 -11.96 14.12
C VAL A 60 4.62 -13.30 13.41
N VAL A 61 5.48 -14.27 13.76
CA VAL A 61 5.37 -15.67 13.30
C VAL A 61 5.55 -16.58 14.50
N GLY A 62 4.58 -17.43 14.81
CA GLY A 62 4.66 -18.35 15.96
C GLY A 62 4.76 -17.62 17.31
N ASN A 63 4.09 -16.46 17.45
CA ASN A 63 4.18 -15.55 18.61
C ASN A 63 5.58 -14.98 18.88
N GLN A 64 6.45 -14.97 17.87
CA GLN A 64 7.77 -14.34 17.91
C GLN A 64 7.80 -13.15 16.95
N ILE A 65 8.40 -12.05 17.39
CA ILE A 65 8.56 -10.86 16.53
C ILE A 65 9.86 -11.03 15.74
N ARG A 66 9.75 -11.08 14.42
CA ARG A 66 10.88 -11.12 13.49
C ARG A 66 11.08 -9.74 12.89
N TRP A 67 12.33 -9.32 12.82
CA TRP A 67 12.74 -7.99 12.38
C TRP A 67 13.81 -8.10 11.29
N SER A 68 13.62 -7.39 10.18
CA SER A 68 14.59 -7.28 9.09
C SER A 68 14.36 -6.02 8.27
N THR A 69 15.20 -5.80 7.25
CA THR A 69 15.07 -4.72 6.27
C THR A 69 14.78 -5.32 4.91
N LEU A 70 13.67 -4.93 4.29
CA LEU A 70 13.26 -5.49 2.99
C LEU A 70 14.26 -5.15 1.87
N ALA A 71 14.84 -3.95 1.88
CA ALA A 71 15.86 -3.55 0.92
C ALA A 71 17.08 -4.48 0.95
N ARG A 72 17.58 -4.79 2.16
CA ARG A 72 18.68 -5.73 2.35
C ARG A 72 18.34 -7.14 1.87
N LEU A 73 17.13 -7.63 2.17
CA LEU A 73 16.67 -8.96 1.73
C LEU A 73 16.64 -9.07 0.20
N LYS A 74 16.24 -8.00 -0.48
CA LYS A 74 16.27 -7.90 -1.94
C LYS A 74 17.72 -7.92 -2.47
N ASP A 75 18.62 -7.14 -1.88
CA ASP A 75 20.03 -7.05 -2.30
C ASP A 75 20.78 -8.37 -2.10
N GLU A 76 20.59 -9.04 -0.96
CA GLU A 76 21.21 -10.33 -0.64
C GLU A 76 20.81 -11.41 -1.67
N TRP A 77 19.53 -11.43 -2.07
CA TRP A 77 19.06 -12.33 -3.11
C TRP A 77 19.67 -12.03 -4.49
N GLN A 78 19.85 -10.76 -4.85
CA GLN A 78 20.50 -10.37 -6.10
C GLN A 78 21.99 -10.74 -6.13
N GLN A 79 22.69 -10.58 -5.01
CA GLN A 79 24.08 -10.98 -4.87
C GLN A 79 24.26 -12.50 -4.95
N THR A 80 23.39 -13.27 -4.29
CA THR A 80 23.42 -14.74 -4.32
C THR A 80 23.24 -15.27 -5.73
N LYS A 81 22.31 -14.70 -6.52
CA LYS A 81 22.16 -15.02 -7.95
C LYS A 81 23.41 -14.77 -8.77
N SER A 82 24.18 -13.74 -8.43
CA SER A 82 25.42 -13.39 -9.14
C SER A 82 26.58 -14.31 -8.75
N GLN A 83 26.63 -14.79 -7.51
CA GLN A 83 27.64 -15.74 -7.02
C GLN A 83 27.37 -17.17 -7.48
N ASP A 84 26.12 -17.64 -7.47
CA ASP A 84 25.75 -18.98 -7.97
C ASP A 84 26.09 -19.15 -9.46
N ARG A 85 26.12 -18.04 -10.23
CA ARG A 85 26.62 -18.03 -11.61
C ARG A 85 28.12 -18.21 -11.73
N LYS A 86 28.91 -17.79 -10.73
CA LYS A 86 30.39 -17.92 -10.70
C LYS A 86 30.85 -19.24 -10.09
N GLU A 87 30.12 -19.80 -9.13
CA GLU A 87 30.49 -21.03 -8.42
C GLU A 87 30.05 -22.32 -9.11
N ALA A 88 29.31 -22.26 -10.22
CA ALA A 88 29.02 -23.44 -11.04
C ALA A 88 30.27 -24.17 -11.60
N SER A 89 31.50 -23.63 -11.37
CA SER A 89 32.76 -24.26 -11.73
C SER A 89 33.51 -24.98 -10.59
N HIS A 90 33.18 -24.75 -9.30
CA HIS A 90 33.87 -25.42 -8.18
C HIS A 90 32.89 -25.90 -7.11
N GLY A 91 33.00 -27.18 -6.75
CA GLY A 91 32.01 -27.94 -6.00
C GLY A 91 31.59 -27.37 -4.65
N GLN A 92 30.35 -27.71 -4.30
CA GLN A 92 29.63 -27.39 -3.07
C GLN A 92 30.50 -27.42 -1.81
N THR A 93 30.63 -26.27 -1.16
CA THR A 93 30.88 -26.16 0.27
C THR A 93 29.57 -25.83 0.98
N ASP A 94 29.31 -26.51 2.10
CA ASP A 94 28.19 -26.23 3.01
C ASP A 94 28.21 -24.75 3.43
N ARG A 95 27.37 -23.93 2.81
CA ARG A 95 27.11 -22.57 3.27
C ARG A 95 26.25 -22.67 4.54
N ASN A 96 26.82 -22.29 5.69
CA ASN A 96 26.04 -22.00 6.88
C ASN A 96 24.97 -20.96 6.51
N VAL A 97 23.70 -21.37 6.50
CA VAL A 97 22.57 -20.51 6.19
C VAL A 97 22.36 -19.56 7.37
N SER A 98 22.99 -18.39 7.32
CA SER A 98 22.69 -17.28 8.22
C SER A 98 21.23 -16.88 8.02
N VAL A 99 20.50 -16.70 9.13
CA VAL A 99 19.08 -16.34 9.08
C VAL A 99 19.01 -14.84 8.76
N PRO A 100 18.32 -14.42 7.69
CA PRO A 100 18.40 -13.05 7.18
C PRO A 100 17.50 -12.06 7.96
N TYR A 101 17.12 -12.44 9.19
CA TYR A 101 16.30 -11.67 10.11
C TYR A 101 16.80 -11.84 11.55
N ARG A 102 16.38 -10.95 12.44
CA ARG A 102 16.60 -11.05 13.89
C ARG A 102 15.28 -11.33 14.59
N GLU A 103 15.34 -12.13 15.65
CA GLU A 103 14.19 -12.37 16.52
C GLU A 103 14.27 -11.42 17.72
N LEU A 104 13.19 -10.68 17.97
CA LEU A 104 13.04 -9.83 19.14
C LEU A 104 12.26 -10.59 20.20
N VAL A 105 12.94 -10.92 21.30
CA VAL A 105 12.34 -11.69 22.41
C VAL A 105 11.63 -10.73 23.36
N VAL A 106 10.31 -10.83 23.40
CA VAL A 106 9.41 -10.02 24.24
C VAL A 106 8.69 -10.95 25.24
N PRO A 107 8.55 -10.56 26.52
CA PRO A 107 7.91 -11.38 27.55
C PRO A 107 6.38 -11.38 27.46
N VAL A 108 5.81 -11.69 26.29
CA VAL A 108 4.35 -11.77 26.08
C VAL A 108 3.91 -13.25 26.12
N TYR A 109 2.90 -13.56 26.92
CA TYR A 109 2.35 -14.91 27.07
C TYR A 109 1.09 -15.15 26.22
N GLU A 110 0.34 -14.10 25.93
CA GLU A 110 -0.81 -14.14 25.02
C GLU A 110 -0.35 -14.08 23.55
N ASP A 111 -1.25 -14.38 22.62
CA ASP A 111 -0.96 -14.25 21.19
C ASP A 111 -0.94 -12.76 20.82
N ILE A 112 0.14 -12.32 20.17
CA ILE A 112 0.28 -10.93 19.71
C ILE A 112 -0.72 -10.68 18.57
N ARG A 113 -1.55 -9.65 18.72
CA ARG A 113 -2.57 -9.24 17.74
C ARG A 113 -2.18 -8.02 16.94
N GLN A 114 -1.49 -7.05 17.55
CA GLN A 114 -1.13 -5.79 16.89
C GLN A 114 0.29 -5.35 17.23
N LEU A 115 0.97 -4.82 16.22
CA LEU A 115 2.27 -4.17 16.31
C LEU A 115 2.12 -2.72 15.85
N VAL A 116 2.35 -1.76 16.74
CA VAL A 116 2.18 -0.33 16.43
C VAL A 116 3.48 0.44 16.74
N PRO A 117 4.32 0.70 15.73
CA PRO A 117 5.57 1.45 15.91
C PRO A 117 5.27 2.93 16.20
N SER A 118 6.07 3.56 17.06
CA SER A 118 5.93 4.98 17.35
C SER A 118 6.28 5.84 16.13
N PRO A 119 5.75 7.08 16.01
CA PRO A 119 6.03 7.95 14.87
C PRO A 119 7.52 8.22 14.64
N ASN A 120 8.30 8.37 15.72
CA ASN A 120 9.75 8.54 15.65
C ASN A 120 10.54 7.21 15.55
N GLY A 121 9.86 6.06 15.58
CA GLY A 121 10.47 4.74 15.49
C GLY A 121 11.30 4.30 16.71
N ALA A 122 11.21 4.98 17.86
CA ALA A 122 11.95 4.60 19.07
C ALA A 122 11.28 3.46 19.87
N PHE A 123 9.95 3.39 19.83
CA PHE A 123 9.16 2.40 20.55
C PHE A 123 8.33 1.54 19.59
N LEU A 124 7.97 0.35 20.05
CA LEU A 124 7.01 -0.53 19.42
C LEU A 124 6.00 -0.97 20.47
N ALA A 125 4.72 -0.61 20.28
CA ALA A 125 3.65 -1.16 21.09
C ALA A 125 3.28 -2.55 20.57
N VAL A 126 3.36 -3.54 21.46
CA VAL A 126 3.01 -4.94 21.23
C VAL A 126 1.72 -5.22 22.01
N VAL A 127 0.62 -5.40 21.28
CA VAL A 127 -0.72 -5.56 21.84
C VAL A 127 -1.15 -7.01 21.66
N ALA A 128 -1.54 -7.64 22.77
CA ALA A 128 -2.22 -8.93 22.77
C ALA A 128 -3.70 -8.73 23.13
N ASP A 129 -4.43 -9.81 23.44
CA ASP A 129 -5.87 -9.72 23.72
C ASP A 129 -6.18 -8.79 24.90
N HIS A 130 -5.45 -8.91 26.02
CA HIS A 130 -5.69 -8.10 27.23
C HIS A 130 -4.47 -7.33 27.71
N THR A 131 -3.28 -7.64 27.20
CA THR A 131 -2.02 -7.07 27.68
C THR A 131 -1.36 -6.20 26.61
N VAL A 132 -0.74 -5.09 27.05
CA VAL A 132 0.00 -4.17 26.20
C VAL A 132 1.43 -4.05 26.71
N HIS A 133 2.39 -4.15 25.80
CA HIS A 133 3.82 -4.05 26.12
C HIS A 133 4.48 -3.00 25.23
N ILE A 134 5.25 -2.10 25.83
CA ILE A 134 6.06 -1.11 25.11
C ILE A 134 7.49 -1.64 25.02
N VAL A 135 7.90 -1.96 23.80
CA VAL A 135 9.25 -2.42 23.47
C VAL A 135 10.09 -1.24 23.03
N VAL A 136 11.30 -1.11 23.59
CA VAL A 136 12.31 -0.18 23.09
C VAL A 136 12.98 -0.82 21.89
N LEU A 137 12.83 -0.20 20.71
CA LEU A 137 13.39 -0.76 19.48
C LEU A 137 14.92 -0.65 19.48
N PRO A 138 15.64 -1.71 19.10
CA PRO A 138 17.09 -1.67 18.95
C PRO A 138 17.51 -0.82 17.74
N ASP A 139 18.78 -0.41 17.76
CA ASP A 139 19.41 0.32 16.67
C ASP A 139 19.50 -0.55 15.40
N PRO A 140 19.13 -0.04 14.21
CA PRO A 140 19.17 -0.77 12.94
C PRO A 140 20.53 -1.43 12.62
N SER A 141 21.64 -0.91 13.15
CA SER A 141 22.98 -1.50 13.01
C SER A 141 23.07 -2.97 13.45
N HIS A 142 22.21 -3.41 14.37
CA HIS A 142 22.12 -4.82 14.79
C HIS A 142 21.72 -5.77 13.66
N LEU A 143 21.01 -5.28 12.63
CA LEU A 143 20.72 -6.08 11.46
C LEU A 143 22.00 -6.32 10.66
N SER A 144 22.85 -5.30 10.46
CA SER A 144 24.06 -5.39 9.63
C SER A 144 25.17 -6.30 10.21
N GLY A 145 25.07 -6.69 11.48
CA GLY A 145 26.04 -7.55 12.15
C GLY A 145 25.98 -9.03 11.73
N THR A 146 27.02 -9.79 12.08
CA THR A 146 27.13 -11.24 11.83
C THR A 146 26.49 -12.11 12.93
N ASP A 147 25.94 -11.50 13.99
CA ASP A 147 25.41 -12.21 15.16
C ASP A 147 23.94 -12.58 15.02
N ASP A 148 23.64 -13.83 14.65
CA ASP A 148 22.27 -14.31 14.42
C ASP A 148 21.45 -14.66 15.67
N LYS A 149 21.92 -14.28 16.86
CA LYS A 149 21.22 -14.59 18.10
C LYS A 149 19.97 -13.73 18.29
N PRO A 150 18.91 -14.30 18.88
CA PRO A 150 17.74 -13.53 19.30
C PRO A 150 18.14 -12.39 20.25
N ILE A 151 17.55 -11.21 20.04
CA ILE A 151 17.80 -10.00 20.82
C ILE A 151 16.71 -9.89 21.89
N ARG A 152 17.11 -9.96 23.17
CA ARG A 152 16.21 -9.65 24.27
C ARG A 152 16.08 -8.14 24.43
N VAL A 153 14.94 -7.62 24.02
CA VAL A 153 14.65 -6.17 24.02
C VAL A 153 14.14 -5.70 25.38
N LYS A 154 14.48 -4.46 25.73
CA LYS A 154 13.91 -3.82 26.93
C LYS A 154 12.42 -3.61 26.70
N THR A 155 11.61 -4.22 27.54
CA THR A 155 10.15 -4.19 27.46
C THR A 155 9.57 -3.68 28.77
N TYR A 156 8.54 -2.84 28.67
CA TYR A 156 7.73 -2.35 29.79
C TYR A 156 6.30 -2.84 29.59
N GLN A 157 5.69 -3.45 30.61
CA GLN A 157 4.26 -3.75 30.57
C GLN A 157 3.50 -2.46 30.83
N LEU A 158 2.58 -2.09 29.94
CA LEU A 158 1.76 -0.89 30.07
C LEU A 158 0.52 -1.22 30.91
N GLY A 159 0.34 -0.50 32.01
CA GLY A 159 -0.74 -0.69 32.96
C GLY A 159 -0.80 -2.10 33.53
N PRO A 160 0.13 -2.55 34.39
CA PRO A 160 0.11 -3.92 34.94
C PRO A 160 -1.16 -4.29 35.71
N THR A 161 -1.94 -3.31 36.17
CA THR A 161 -3.24 -3.48 36.81
C THR A 161 -4.42 -3.00 35.94
N THR A 162 -4.16 -2.63 34.69
CA THR A 162 -5.15 -2.08 33.76
C THR A 162 -5.32 -3.00 32.56
N HIS A 163 -4.21 -3.28 31.87
CA HIS A 163 -4.15 -4.18 30.73
C HIS A 163 -3.64 -5.54 31.21
N VAL A 164 -4.55 -6.29 31.81
CA VAL A 164 -4.27 -7.59 32.44
C VAL A 164 -5.49 -8.49 32.32
N ILE A 165 -5.28 -9.80 32.24
CA ILE A 165 -6.36 -10.79 32.40
C ILE A 165 -6.78 -10.72 33.88
N PRO A 166 -8.03 -10.33 34.24
CA PRO A 166 -9.31 -10.58 33.56
C PRO A 166 -10.07 -9.31 33.13
N GLU A 167 -9.39 -8.17 32.99
CA GLU A 167 -10.01 -6.91 32.58
C GLU A 167 -10.44 -6.94 31.10
N SER A 168 -11.12 -5.90 30.62
CA SER A 168 -11.62 -5.82 29.23
C SER A 168 -10.48 -5.93 28.20
N PRO A 169 -10.69 -6.62 27.06
CA PRO A 169 -9.68 -6.72 26.01
C PRO A 169 -9.37 -5.36 25.38
N VAL A 170 -8.15 -5.24 24.84
CA VAL A 170 -7.65 -4.04 24.17
C VAL A 170 -7.99 -4.11 22.69
N VAL A 171 -8.73 -3.12 22.21
CA VAL A 171 -9.23 -3.07 20.84
C VAL A 171 -8.29 -2.25 19.94
N SER A 172 -7.84 -1.09 20.43
CA SER A 172 -6.97 -0.20 19.67
C SER A 172 -5.88 0.41 20.55
N ALA A 173 -4.67 0.52 19.98
CA ALA A 173 -3.56 1.25 20.56
C ALA A 173 -3.00 2.23 19.52
N LEU A 174 -3.07 3.53 19.81
CA LEU A 174 -2.80 4.60 18.86
C LEU A 174 -1.77 5.56 19.45
N TRP A 175 -0.73 5.89 18.69
CA TRP A 175 0.16 6.98 19.07
C TRP A 175 -0.56 8.32 18.83
N HIS A 176 -0.55 9.21 19.82
CA HIS A 176 -1.22 10.51 19.71
C HIS A 176 -0.56 11.38 18.62
N PRO A 177 -1.28 11.93 17.63
CA PRO A 177 -0.68 12.71 16.53
C PRO A 177 0.20 13.86 17.04
N LEU A 178 -0.34 14.62 17.98
CA LEU A 178 0.33 15.77 18.62
C LEU A 178 1.19 15.37 19.84
N GLY A 179 1.55 14.10 19.98
CA GLY A 179 2.35 13.61 21.09
C GLY A 179 3.80 14.10 21.05
N VAL A 180 4.44 14.25 22.22
CA VAL A 180 5.88 14.56 22.29
C VAL A 180 6.71 13.29 22.20
N TYR A 181 7.32 13.05 21.05
CA TYR A 181 8.13 11.87 20.76
C TYR A 181 9.62 12.13 20.87
N SER A 182 10.30 11.33 21.67
CA SER A 182 11.76 11.28 21.73
C SER A 182 12.24 9.84 21.94
N ASN A 183 13.55 9.62 22.04
CA ASN A 183 14.09 8.30 22.41
C ASN A 183 13.74 7.90 23.86
N LEU A 184 13.24 8.84 24.67
CA LEU A 184 12.89 8.66 26.07
C LEU A 184 11.39 8.72 26.33
N THR A 185 10.67 9.54 25.57
CA THR A 185 9.26 9.87 25.80
C THR A 185 8.38 9.52 24.61
N GLY A 186 7.11 9.22 24.88
CA GLY A 186 6.11 9.03 23.84
C GLY A 186 4.70 9.14 24.41
N CYS A 187 3.71 9.34 23.56
CA CYS A 187 2.31 9.43 23.98
C CYS A 187 1.45 8.42 23.24
N ILE A 188 0.92 7.43 23.96
CA ILE A 188 0.05 6.39 23.40
C ILE A 188 -1.32 6.43 24.05
N VAL A 189 -2.36 6.20 23.27
CA VAL A 189 -3.75 6.08 23.70
C VAL A 189 -4.19 4.65 23.51
N THR A 190 -4.75 4.04 24.56
CA THR A 190 -5.31 2.68 24.50
C THR A 190 -6.81 2.73 24.70
N ILE A 191 -7.54 1.98 23.90
CA ILE A 191 -8.99 1.86 23.95
C ILE A 191 -9.34 0.40 24.17
N THR A 192 -10.17 0.13 25.19
CA THR A 192 -10.66 -1.21 25.53
C THR A 192 -12.10 -1.41 25.02
N ALA A 193 -12.50 -2.68 24.85
CA ALA A 193 -13.83 -3.02 24.33
C ALA A 193 -14.99 -2.45 25.17
N ASP A 194 -14.77 -2.26 26.48
CA ASP A 194 -15.72 -1.64 27.40
C ASP A 194 -15.75 -0.10 27.34
N ALA A 195 -15.31 0.49 26.22
CA ALA A 195 -15.30 1.92 25.95
C ALA A 195 -14.52 2.78 26.94
N ALA A 196 -13.41 2.26 27.48
CA ALA A 196 -12.50 3.04 28.30
C ALA A 196 -11.26 3.52 27.51
N VAL A 197 -11.15 4.84 27.34
CA VAL A 197 -10.06 5.55 26.66
C VAL A 197 -9.01 5.98 27.68
N ARG A 198 -7.74 5.63 27.46
CA ARG A 198 -6.64 5.95 28.39
C ARG A 198 -5.45 6.54 27.64
N VAL A 199 -4.99 7.71 28.07
CA VAL A 199 -3.81 8.41 27.53
C VAL A 199 -2.62 8.12 28.43
N TRP A 200 -1.52 7.67 27.84
CA TRP A 200 -0.29 7.26 28.51
C TRP A 200 0.87 8.12 28.01
N GLU A 201 1.40 8.95 28.89
CA GLU A 201 2.57 9.79 28.61
C GLU A 201 3.82 9.09 29.14
N LEU A 202 4.44 8.29 28.27
CA LEU A 202 5.56 7.41 28.56
C LEU A 202 6.83 8.22 28.78
N ASP A 203 7.61 7.84 29.78
CA ASP A 203 8.95 8.34 30.04
C ASP A 203 9.83 7.22 30.59
N ARG A 204 10.88 6.85 29.85
CA ARG A 204 11.83 5.80 30.24
C ARG A 204 12.56 6.07 31.55
N ASN A 205 12.66 7.33 31.96
CA ASN A 205 13.26 7.70 33.24
C ASN A 205 12.29 7.58 34.42
N ASN A 206 11.00 7.48 34.14
CA ASN A 206 9.94 7.39 35.12
C ASN A 206 9.08 6.15 34.90
N ASN A 207 9.40 5.04 35.57
CA ASN A 207 8.65 3.79 35.43
C ASN A 207 7.14 3.93 35.71
N TRP A 208 6.73 4.90 36.54
CA TRP A 208 5.32 5.13 36.87
C TRP A 208 4.49 5.56 35.66
N SER A 209 5.13 6.17 34.66
CA SER A 209 4.49 6.52 33.38
C SER A 209 3.95 5.31 32.63
N PHE A 210 4.51 4.12 32.87
CA PHE A 210 4.03 2.87 32.31
C PHE A 210 2.97 2.20 33.19
N ASP A 211 2.91 2.53 34.48
CA ASP A 211 1.99 1.88 35.42
C ASP A 211 0.60 2.52 35.43
N ARG A 212 0.52 3.85 35.24
CA ARG A 212 -0.74 4.60 35.30
C ARG A 212 -0.89 5.57 34.12
N PRO A 213 -2.09 5.68 33.54
CA PRO A 213 -2.37 6.66 32.51
C PRO A 213 -2.40 8.08 33.10
N SER A 214 -2.08 9.09 32.29
CA SER A 214 -2.19 10.50 32.67
C SER A 214 -3.64 11.00 32.59
N LEU A 215 -4.45 10.40 31.71
CA LEU A 215 -5.88 10.63 31.60
C LEU A 215 -6.60 9.32 31.33
N ALA A 216 -7.73 9.08 31.99
CA ALA A 216 -8.57 7.90 31.78
C ALA A 216 -10.04 8.30 31.78
N ILE A 217 -10.76 7.92 30.73
CA ILE A 217 -12.14 8.31 30.46
C ILE A 217 -12.94 7.04 30.17
N ASP A 218 -14.04 6.83 30.89
CA ASP A 218 -15.05 5.80 30.64
C ASP A 218 -16.17 6.44 29.83
N LEU A 219 -16.26 6.11 28.54
CA LEU A 219 -17.20 6.73 27.63
C LEU A 219 -18.65 6.47 28.05
N ARG A 220 -18.94 5.31 28.64
CA ARG A 220 -20.28 4.97 29.15
C ARG A 220 -20.74 5.95 30.23
N LYS A 221 -19.83 6.36 31.12
CA LYS A 221 -20.12 7.39 32.12
C LYS A 221 -20.24 8.78 31.51
N LEU A 222 -19.49 9.03 30.43
CA LEU A 222 -19.44 10.34 29.77
C LEU A 222 -20.67 10.60 28.89
N VAL A 223 -21.26 9.57 28.26
CA VAL A 223 -22.54 9.68 27.52
C VAL A 223 -23.63 10.27 28.42
N ASP A 224 -23.77 9.74 29.64
CA ASP A 224 -24.76 10.21 30.62
C ASP A 224 -24.28 11.42 31.43
N GLY A 225 -23.11 11.97 31.10
CA GLY A 225 -22.49 13.07 31.82
C GLY A 225 -23.27 14.37 31.68
N THR A 226 -23.56 15.03 32.80
CA THR A 226 -24.28 16.33 32.80
C THR A 226 -23.40 17.51 33.21
N SER A 227 -22.24 17.25 33.82
CA SER A 227 -21.29 18.29 34.23
C SER A 227 -19.86 17.85 34.04
N SER A 228 -18.97 18.79 33.68
CA SER A 228 -17.53 18.56 33.59
C SER A 228 -16.87 18.16 34.91
N ASP A 229 -17.54 18.41 36.05
CA ASP A 229 -17.01 18.17 37.39
C ASP A 229 -17.24 16.71 37.88
N GLN A 230 -17.93 15.88 37.09
CA GLN A 230 -18.22 14.49 37.42
C GLN A 230 -17.00 13.59 37.23
N ASP A 231 -17.02 12.43 37.90
CA ASP A 231 -15.96 11.43 37.77
C ASP A 231 -16.23 10.50 36.58
N PHE A 232 -15.52 10.76 35.49
CA PHE A 232 -15.55 9.93 34.28
C PHE A 232 -14.43 8.88 34.26
N SER A 233 -13.71 8.64 35.36
CA SER A 233 -12.64 7.65 35.37
C SER A 233 -13.19 6.22 35.30
N PRO A 234 -12.54 5.29 34.56
CA PRO A 234 -12.91 3.88 34.55
C PRO A 234 -12.81 3.25 35.94
N SER A 235 -13.63 2.22 36.18
CA SER A 235 -13.57 1.45 37.43
C SER A 235 -12.19 0.82 37.61
N GLY A 236 -11.62 0.96 38.81
CA GLY A 236 -10.32 0.37 39.15
C GLY A 236 -10.36 -1.17 39.24
N PHE A 237 -9.18 -1.77 39.08
CA PHE A 237 -8.94 -3.22 39.10
C PHE A 237 -9.69 -3.97 40.21
N GLY A 238 -10.35 -5.07 39.86
CA GLY A 238 -11.00 -5.97 40.80
C GLY A 238 -12.31 -5.44 41.41
N LYS A 239 -12.84 -4.32 40.91
CA LYS A 239 -14.21 -3.90 41.22
C LYS A 239 -15.20 -4.70 40.35
N ASN A 240 -16.30 -5.14 40.94
CA ASN A 240 -17.32 -5.88 40.20
C ASN A 240 -17.92 -4.99 39.10
N MET A 241 -17.93 -5.51 37.87
CA MET A 241 -18.69 -4.93 36.77
C MET A 241 -20.18 -4.98 37.11
N GLY A 242 -20.87 -3.86 36.96
CA GLY A 242 -22.32 -3.79 37.10
C GLY A 242 -23.03 -4.45 35.92
N PHE A 243 -24.35 -4.34 35.88
CA PHE A 243 -25.13 -4.66 34.69
C PHE A 243 -25.66 -3.34 34.10
N SER A 244 -25.34 -3.08 32.84
CA SER A 244 -25.84 -1.94 32.04
C SER A 244 -26.16 -2.40 30.61
N ALA A 245 -27.06 -1.72 29.92
CA ALA A 245 -27.30 -1.95 28.49
C ALA A 245 -26.07 -1.56 27.66
N ASP A 246 -25.34 -0.53 28.11
CA ASP A 246 -24.13 0.01 27.46
C ASP A 246 -22.99 -1.00 27.31
N TYR A 247 -23.03 -2.14 28.02
CA TYR A 247 -22.03 -3.20 27.80
C TYR A 247 -22.15 -3.85 26.42
N VAL A 248 -23.33 -3.80 25.81
CA VAL A 248 -23.58 -4.28 24.44
C VAL A 248 -23.58 -3.10 23.48
N ASP A 249 -24.29 -2.03 23.83
CA ASP A 249 -24.50 -0.89 22.92
C ASP A 249 -23.20 -0.09 22.68
N MET A 250 -22.32 -0.02 23.68
CA MET A 250 -21.02 0.68 23.60
C MET A 250 -19.83 -0.30 23.60
N GLU A 251 -19.96 -1.45 22.93
CA GLU A 251 -18.81 -2.31 22.64
C GLU A 251 -17.95 -1.67 21.53
N VAL A 252 -16.71 -1.26 21.84
CA VAL A 252 -15.83 -0.61 20.85
C VAL A 252 -15.32 -1.61 19.81
N ALA A 253 -15.45 -1.28 18.53
CA ALA A 253 -14.88 -2.04 17.41
C ALA A 253 -13.50 -1.51 16.97
N SER A 254 -13.36 -0.20 16.84
CA SER A 254 -12.10 0.45 16.46
C SER A 254 -12.10 1.93 16.85
N ALA A 255 -10.91 2.51 16.89
CA ALA A 255 -10.72 3.94 17.10
C ALA A 255 -9.59 4.47 16.21
N CYS A 256 -9.69 5.72 15.77
CA CYS A 256 -8.59 6.43 15.12
C CYS A 256 -8.66 7.94 15.40
N PHE A 257 -7.53 8.64 15.26
CA PHE A 257 -7.54 10.10 15.26
C PHE A 257 -8.02 10.64 13.91
N GLY A 258 -8.68 11.80 13.94
CA GLY A 258 -9.21 12.47 12.75
C GLY A 258 -8.11 12.99 11.82
N GLY A 259 -7.01 13.48 12.40
CA GLY A 259 -5.84 14.00 11.69
C GLY A 259 -4.54 13.27 12.06
N SER A 260 -3.50 13.53 11.26
CA SER A 260 -2.13 13.09 11.46
C SER A 260 -1.25 14.14 12.16
N GLY A 261 -1.76 15.37 12.31
CA GLY A 261 -1.03 16.48 12.94
C GLY A 261 -0.14 17.23 11.94
N SER A 262 -0.46 17.13 10.64
CA SER A 262 0.20 17.91 9.61
C SER A 262 -0.31 19.35 9.57
N GLU A 263 0.48 20.27 9.05
CA GLU A 263 0.20 21.72 9.09
C GLU A 263 -0.98 22.14 8.20
N ASP A 264 -1.33 21.28 7.24
CA ASP A 264 -2.36 21.47 6.23
C ASP A 264 -3.74 20.90 6.62
N GLU A 265 -3.86 20.21 7.76
CA GLU A 265 -5.11 19.66 8.29
C GLU A 265 -5.82 20.65 9.23
N ASP A 266 -7.16 20.60 9.26
CA ASP A 266 -7.96 21.33 10.24
C ASP A 266 -7.39 21.14 11.67
N ALA A 267 -7.30 22.24 12.41
CA ALA A 267 -6.61 22.26 13.69
C ALA A 267 -7.25 21.33 14.73
N TRP A 268 -8.57 21.12 14.72
CA TRP A 268 -9.26 20.23 15.65
C TRP A 268 -9.09 18.75 15.28
N ALA A 269 -8.90 18.44 14.00
CA ALA A 269 -8.82 17.06 13.51
C ALA A 269 -7.76 16.18 14.21
N PRO A 270 -6.48 16.59 14.39
CA PRO A 270 -5.48 15.79 15.08
C PRO A 270 -5.72 15.68 16.61
N MET A 271 -6.62 16.50 17.16
CA MET A 271 -7.07 16.45 18.56
C MET A 271 -8.35 15.60 18.73
N THR A 272 -8.98 15.20 17.62
CA THR A 272 -10.26 14.50 17.64
C THR A 272 -10.03 12.99 17.61
N LEU A 273 -10.46 12.29 18.65
CA LEU A 273 -10.49 10.83 18.67
C LEU A 273 -11.87 10.35 18.24
N TRP A 274 -11.93 9.62 17.13
CA TRP A 274 -13.12 8.94 16.65
C TRP A 274 -13.16 7.51 17.18
N VAL A 275 -14.33 7.08 17.63
CA VAL A 275 -14.57 5.75 18.20
C VAL A 275 -15.81 5.15 17.56
N ALA A 276 -15.63 4.03 16.85
CA ALA A 276 -16.74 3.25 16.29
C ALA A 276 -17.13 2.14 17.26
N MET A 277 -18.41 2.11 17.60
CA MET A 277 -19.02 1.01 18.34
C MET A 277 -19.45 -0.07 17.37
N LYS A 278 -19.33 -1.32 17.79
CA LYS A 278 -19.65 -2.50 16.99
C LYS A 278 -21.11 -2.52 16.49
N PRO A 279 -22.14 -2.13 17.28
CA PRO A 279 -23.51 -2.09 16.77
C PRO A 279 -23.75 -1.08 15.63
N GLY A 280 -22.90 -0.04 15.52
CA GLY A 280 -23.01 0.95 14.44
C GLY A 280 -22.83 2.40 14.88
N ASP A 281 -22.97 2.70 16.17
CA ASP A 281 -22.83 4.06 16.68
C ASP A 281 -21.40 4.58 16.53
N LEU A 282 -21.26 5.82 16.05
CA LEU A 282 -19.98 6.52 15.98
C LEU A 282 -19.97 7.68 16.96
N TYR A 283 -18.86 7.87 17.66
CA TYR A 283 -18.65 8.97 18.59
C TYR A 283 -17.32 9.68 18.34
N ALA A 284 -17.24 10.95 18.75
CA ALA A 284 -16.03 11.75 18.69
C ALA A 284 -15.72 12.42 20.05
N LEU A 285 -14.44 12.47 20.41
CA LEU A 285 -13.91 13.23 21.55
C LEU A 285 -12.98 14.32 21.05
N CYS A 286 -13.38 15.59 21.20
CA CYS A 286 -12.58 16.74 20.80
C CYS A 286 -12.67 17.90 21.82
N PRO A 287 -11.53 18.46 22.29
CA PRO A 287 -10.14 18.06 22.01
C PRO A 287 -9.62 17.04 23.05
N LEU A 288 -9.14 15.89 22.60
CA LEU A 288 -8.39 14.94 23.42
C LEU A 288 -6.89 15.23 23.28
N LEU A 289 -6.25 15.74 24.35
CA LEU A 289 -4.82 16.05 24.35
C LEU A 289 -4.08 15.41 25.54
N PRO A 290 -2.79 15.05 25.39
CA PRO A 290 -1.90 14.74 26.51
C PRO A 290 -1.56 15.99 27.33
N SER A 291 -0.93 15.85 28.49
CA SER A 291 -0.54 17.00 29.33
C SER A 291 0.43 17.96 28.62
N LYS A 292 1.31 17.40 27.77
CA LYS A 292 2.22 18.16 26.89
C LYS A 292 2.05 17.67 25.47
N TRP A 293 1.88 18.61 24.55
CA TRP A 293 1.61 18.31 23.15
C TRP A 293 2.43 19.21 22.25
N ARG A 294 2.69 18.73 21.03
CA ARG A 294 3.43 19.43 19.98
C ARG A 294 2.41 20.07 19.04
N ALA A 295 2.35 21.39 19.04
CA ALA A 295 1.42 22.14 18.20
C ALA A 295 2.10 22.48 16.86
N PRO A 296 1.47 22.12 15.71
CA PRO A 296 1.81 22.70 14.41
C PRO A 296 1.71 24.23 14.44
N VAL A 297 2.55 24.92 13.67
CA VAL A 297 2.57 26.39 13.63
C VAL A 297 1.25 27.00 13.17
N THR A 298 0.49 26.27 12.35
CA THR A 298 -0.82 26.70 11.84
C THR A 298 -1.95 26.53 12.85
N THR A 299 -1.73 25.80 13.95
CA THR A 299 -2.81 25.45 14.90
C THR A 299 -3.44 26.68 15.52
N VAL A 300 -2.65 27.56 16.15
CA VAL A 300 -3.16 28.73 16.87
C VAL A 300 -3.81 29.74 15.91
N PRO A 301 -3.18 30.12 14.77
CA PRO A 301 -3.82 30.98 13.77
C PRO A 301 -5.12 30.40 13.22
N SER A 302 -5.15 29.09 12.89
CA SER A 302 -6.33 28.44 12.32
C SER A 302 -7.50 28.41 13.31
N LEU A 303 -7.23 28.11 14.58
CA LEU A 303 -8.25 28.14 15.63
C LEU A 303 -8.77 29.55 15.88
N SER A 304 -7.89 30.56 15.86
CA SER A 304 -8.27 31.97 16.02
C SER A 304 -9.18 32.43 14.90
N ALA A 305 -8.84 32.08 13.65
CA ALA A 305 -9.62 32.41 12.46
C ALA A 305 -11.00 31.70 12.44
N ALA A 306 -11.12 30.52 13.03
CA ALA A 306 -12.40 29.80 13.13
C ALA A 306 -13.28 30.30 14.30
N ILE A 307 -12.70 30.48 15.49
CA ILE A 307 -13.45 30.75 16.73
C ILE A 307 -13.92 32.20 16.81
N LEU A 308 -13.06 33.18 16.47
CA LEU A 308 -13.37 34.60 16.68
C LEU A 308 -14.56 35.09 15.84
N PRO A 309 -14.66 34.80 14.52
CA PRO A 309 -15.81 35.20 13.71
C PRO A 309 -17.09 34.51 14.17
N LYS A 310 -17.02 33.21 14.53
CA LYS A 310 -18.16 32.45 15.04
C LYS A 310 -18.68 33.05 16.35
N LEU A 311 -17.79 33.43 17.27
CA LEU A 311 -18.16 34.09 18.51
C LEU A 311 -18.85 35.44 18.25
N ALA A 312 -18.30 36.26 17.36
CA ALA A 312 -18.87 37.57 17.01
C ALA A 312 -20.28 37.43 16.40
N ALA A 313 -20.48 36.48 15.49
CA ALA A 313 -21.80 36.22 14.89
C ALA A 313 -22.83 35.77 15.92
N LEU A 314 -22.44 34.87 16.84
CA LEU A 314 -23.34 34.35 17.87
C LEU A 314 -23.72 35.39 18.93
N GLU A 315 -22.88 36.39 19.20
CA GLU A 315 -23.20 37.46 20.16
C GLU A 315 -24.24 38.46 19.63
N GLU A 316 -24.42 38.54 18.30
CA GLU A 316 -25.44 39.39 17.67
C GLU A 316 -26.85 38.77 17.72
N ASP A 317 -26.97 37.44 17.76
CA ASP A 317 -28.25 36.69 17.74
C ASP A 317 -28.66 36.17 19.14
N SER A 318 -29.72 36.71 19.74
CA SER A 318 -29.91 36.66 21.21
C SER A 318 -30.95 35.69 21.79
N ILE A 319 -31.66 34.85 21.03
CA ILE A 319 -32.82 34.11 21.59
C ILE A 319 -32.81 32.58 21.37
N GLU A 320 -32.18 32.03 20.32
CA GLU A 320 -32.25 30.59 20.01
C GLU A 320 -30.91 29.82 20.11
N VAL A 321 -29.82 30.48 20.51
CA VAL A 321 -28.45 29.95 20.32
C VAL A 321 -27.60 29.89 21.61
N GLU A 322 -28.23 29.91 22.79
CA GLU A 322 -27.51 30.00 24.09
C GLU A 322 -26.50 28.87 24.33
N ASP A 323 -26.84 27.64 23.92
CA ASP A 323 -25.96 26.47 24.13
C ASP A 323 -24.76 26.50 23.17
N GLN A 324 -24.94 26.87 21.90
CA GLN A 324 -23.83 27.03 20.95
C GLN A 324 -22.94 28.23 21.31
N LEU A 325 -23.51 29.34 21.77
CA LEU A 325 -22.77 30.49 22.29
C LEU A 325 -21.95 30.12 23.54
N THR A 326 -22.48 29.26 24.40
CA THR A 326 -21.73 28.74 25.55
C THR A 326 -20.56 27.86 25.10
N ALA A 327 -20.76 26.97 24.12
CA ALA A 327 -19.68 26.14 23.56
C ALA A 327 -18.60 26.98 22.88
N CYS A 328 -18.98 28.00 22.10
CA CYS A 328 -18.04 28.89 21.44
C CYS A 328 -17.22 29.74 22.44
N ARG A 329 -17.85 30.21 23.54
CA ARG A 329 -17.12 30.86 24.65
C ARG A 329 -16.13 29.94 25.34
N GLN A 330 -16.49 28.66 25.52
CA GLN A 330 -15.58 27.67 26.08
C GLN A 330 -14.35 27.44 25.19
N GLN A 331 -14.54 27.40 23.86
CA GLN A 331 -13.44 27.30 22.90
C GLN A 331 -12.54 28.55 22.95
N TYR A 332 -13.13 29.74 23.04
CA TYR A 332 -12.38 30.98 23.19
C TYR A 332 -11.56 30.99 24.48
N ASP A 333 -12.14 30.61 25.61
CA ASP A 333 -11.44 30.51 26.89
C ASP A 333 -10.27 29.52 26.83
N TRP A 334 -10.47 28.39 26.14
CA TRP A 334 -9.46 27.36 25.91
C TRP A 334 -8.31 27.89 25.03
N LEU A 335 -8.63 28.58 23.93
CA LEU A 335 -7.64 29.21 23.04
C LEU A 335 -6.87 30.33 23.76
N ALA A 336 -7.55 31.16 24.54
CA ALA A 336 -6.92 32.22 25.33
C ALA A 336 -5.92 31.67 26.34
N GLU A 337 -6.13 30.47 26.90
CA GLU A 337 -5.13 29.84 27.76
C GLU A 337 -3.87 29.44 26.98
N ILE A 338 -4.01 29.05 25.71
CA ILE A 338 -2.87 28.76 24.82
C ILE A 338 -2.11 30.04 24.47
N ASP A 339 -2.81 31.11 24.08
CA ASP A 339 -2.18 32.38 23.71
C ASP A 339 -1.41 33.04 24.87
N ASN A 340 -1.85 32.79 26.10
CA ASN A 340 -1.19 33.28 27.31
C ASN A 340 -0.05 32.37 27.81
N GLN A 341 0.19 31.23 27.16
CA GLN A 341 1.30 30.33 27.51
C GLN A 341 2.57 30.69 26.74
N ASP A 342 3.70 30.75 27.46
CA ASP A 342 5.02 30.71 26.83
C ASP A 342 5.35 29.25 26.43
N PRO A 343 5.78 28.98 25.18
CA PRO A 343 6.20 27.65 24.75
C PRO A 343 7.27 27.05 25.66
N LEU A 344 7.12 25.78 26.06
CA LEU A 344 8.08 25.12 26.95
C LEU A 344 9.45 24.93 26.28
N TYR A 345 9.43 24.56 25.00
CA TYR A 345 10.61 24.34 24.15
C TYR A 345 10.22 24.50 22.67
N ASN A 346 11.13 25.09 21.87
CA ASN A 346 11.00 25.10 20.41
C ASN A 346 11.82 23.94 19.85
N ILE A 347 11.19 23.02 19.14
CA ILE A 347 11.90 21.95 18.44
C ILE A 347 12.02 22.36 16.98
N SER A 348 13.24 22.66 16.56
CA SER A 348 13.60 22.72 15.14
C SER A 348 13.78 21.30 14.63
N ASP A 349 12.90 20.85 13.75
CA ASP A 349 13.15 19.61 13.02
C ASP A 349 14.12 19.92 11.87
N PHE A 350 15.34 19.38 11.94
CA PHE A 350 16.37 19.64 10.92
C PHE A 350 16.03 18.99 9.56
N GLU A 351 15.13 18.00 9.54
CA GLU A 351 14.74 17.28 8.31
C GLU A 351 13.63 17.99 7.53
N THR A 352 12.65 18.59 8.23
CA THR A 352 11.56 19.37 7.61
C THR A 352 11.78 20.87 7.60
N GLY A 353 12.71 21.38 8.41
CA GLY A 353 12.94 22.82 8.60
C GLY A 353 11.83 23.53 9.38
N SER A 354 10.82 22.81 9.88
CA SER A 354 9.71 23.37 10.65
C SER A 354 10.05 23.45 12.15
N THR A 355 9.65 24.56 12.78
CA THR A 355 9.75 24.77 14.22
C THR A 355 8.39 24.48 14.83
N SER A 356 8.27 23.49 15.71
CA SER A 356 7.02 23.26 16.44
C SER A 356 7.20 23.55 17.92
N ASP A 357 6.16 24.11 18.51
CA ASP A 357 6.15 24.50 19.91
C ASP A 357 5.55 23.38 20.76
N ILE A 358 6.19 23.13 21.92
CA ILE A 358 5.62 22.25 22.94
C ILE A 358 4.81 23.10 23.91
N LEU A 359 3.51 22.87 23.92
CA LEU A 359 2.54 23.54 24.76
C LEU A 359 2.04 22.62 25.87
N THR A 360 1.45 23.21 26.91
CA THR A 360 0.73 22.46 27.93
C THR A 360 -0.75 22.43 27.61
N ARG A 361 -1.42 21.32 27.90
CA ARG A 361 -2.87 21.23 27.70
C ARG A 361 -3.58 22.25 28.59
N PRO A 362 -4.49 23.07 28.05
CA PRO A 362 -5.30 23.99 28.85
C PRO A 362 -6.08 23.27 29.96
N ALA A 363 -6.16 23.90 31.13
CA ALA A 363 -6.90 23.41 32.28
C ALA A 363 -8.39 23.80 32.22
N SER A 364 -8.71 24.92 31.56
CA SER A 364 -10.07 25.41 31.37
C SER A 364 -10.53 25.17 29.92
N PRO A 365 -11.78 24.70 29.67
CA PRO A 365 -12.84 24.39 30.64
C PRO A 365 -12.63 23.12 31.47
N SER A 366 -12.10 22.06 30.86
CA SER A 366 -11.77 20.78 31.49
C SER A 366 -10.79 19.98 30.62
N ALA A 367 -10.04 19.06 31.23
CA ALA A 367 -9.17 18.11 30.51
C ALA A 367 -9.96 17.02 29.76
N ILE A 368 -11.23 16.78 30.13
CA ILE A 368 -12.10 15.76 29.52
C ILE A 368 -13.11 16.50 28.65
N PRO A 369 -13.06 16.35 27.31
CA PRO A 369 -14.06 16.92 26.42
C PRO A 369 -15.41 16.20 26.56
N ARG A 370 -16.47 16.82 26.06
CA ARG A 370 -17.78 16.18 25.89
C ARG A 370 -17.66 15.08 24.84
N LEU A 371 -18.35 13.96 25.06
CA LEU A 371 -18.53 12.95 24.03
C LEU A 371 -19.59 13.43 23.04
N GLN A 372 -19.20 13.59 21.78
CA GLN A 372 -20.06 14.03 20.68
C GLN A 372 -20.58 12.81 19.92
N GLY A 373 -21.87 12.81 19.60
CA GLY A 373 -22.57 11.68 18.98
C GLY A 373 -23.83 11.23 19.77
N PRO A 374 -24.44 10.09 19.39
CA PRO A 374 -24.02 9.23 18.28
C PRO A 374 -24.21 9.91 16.92
N PHE A 375 -23.19 9.81 16.07
CA PHE A 375 -23.26 10.21 14.68
C PHE A 375 -24.00 9.12 13.89
N ARG A 376 -25.14 9.48 13.30
CA ARG A 376 -26.03 8.52 12.63
C ARG A 376 -25.76 8.47 11.14
N ILE A 377 -25.91 7.29 10.57
CA ILE A 377 -25.81 7.05 9.13
C ILE A 377 -27.17 6.54 8.68
N ASP A 378 -27.82 7.26 7.78
CA ASP A 378 -29.05 6.77 7.15
C ASP A 378 -28.68 5.71 6.10
N THR A 379 -28.79 4.44 6.49
CA THR A 379 -28.62 3.29 5.59
C THR A 379 -29.92 2.87 4.91
N GLY A 380 -31.02 3.62 5.08
CA GLY A 380 -32.35 3.29 4.57
C GLY A 380 -33.03 2.17 5.35
N ASP A 381 -33.66 1.21 4.66
CA ASP A 381 -34.46 0.13 5.25
C ASP A 381 -33.63 -1.10 5.73
N GLU A 382 -32.30 -1.04 5.73
CA GLU A 382 -31.43 -2.12 6.25
C GLU A 382 -31.36 -2.04 7.80
N VAL A 383 -32.24 -2.77 8.48
CA VAL A 383 -32.44 -2.76 9.96
C VAL A 383 -31.44 -3.66 10.72
N ASP A 384 -30.27 -3.96 10.15
CA ASP A 384 -29.29 -4.82 10.83
C ASP A 384 -28.28 -3.98 11.63
N ASP A 385 -27.89 -4.47 12.81
CA ASP A 385 -26.68 -3.99 13.52
C ASP A 385 -25.52 -4.01 12.52
N LEU A 386 -24.83 -2.88 12.33
CA LEU A 386 -23.84 -2.74 11.26
C LEU A 386 -22.63 -3.65 11.45
N ASP A 387 -22.40 -4.15 12.67
CA ASP A 387 -21.26 -4.96 13.07
C ASP A 387 -19.95 -4.34 12.54
N LEU A 388 -19.67 -3.10 12.96
CA LEU A 388 -18.48 -2.37 12.55
C LEU A 388 -17.21 -3.11 12.98
N CYS A 389 -16.19 -3.08 12.13
CA CYS A 389 -14.88 -3.72 12.36
C CYS A 389 -13.74 -2.70 12.48
N ASP A 390 -13.71 -1.71 11.59
CA ASP A 390 -12.64 -0.73 11.54
C ASP A 390 -13.14 0.62 11.01
N LEU A 391 -12.40 1.68 11.29
CA LEU A 391 -12.70 3.03 10.82
C LEU A 391 -11.43 3.75 10.38
N ILE A 392 -11.56 4.61 9.38
CA ILE A 392 -10.50 5.50 8.93
C ILE A 392 -11.08 6.89 8.64
N VAL A 393 -10.45 7.91 9.20
CA VAL A 393 -10.82 9.31 9.00
C VAL A 393 -9.76 10.03 8.18
N ILE A 394 -10.23 10.88 7.27
CA ILE A 394 -9.43 11.81 6.47
C ILE A 394 -9.93 13.22 6.81
N ALA A 395 -9.12 13.98 7.53
CA ALA A 395 -9.44 15.32 8.00
C ALA A 395 -9.78 16.31 6.86
N ALA A 396 -10.62 17.30 7.15
CA ALA A 396 -10.67 18.52 6.35
C ALA A 396 -9.29 19.22 6.29
N LYS A 397 -9.04 19.96 5.22
CA LYS A 397 -7.85 20.83 5.09
C LYS A 397 -8.11 22.18 5.74
N VAL A 398 -7.04 22.82 6.22
CA VAL A 398 -7.10 24.20 6.72
C VAL A 398 -7.55 25.14 5.60
N ASP A 399 -8.45 26.06 5.93
CA ASP A 399 -8.76 27.19 5.07
C ASP A 399 -7.55 28.15 5.00
N THR A 400 -6.76 27.98 3.96
CA THR A 400 -5.59 28.83 3.72
C THR A 400 -5.96 30.27 3.39
N GLU A 401 -7.15 30.53 2.84
CA GLU A 401 -7.56 31.90 2.51
C GLU A 401 -7.90 32.67 3.79
N ALA A 402 -8.58 32.03 4.74
CA ALA A 402 -8.85 32.59 6.05
C ALA A 402 -7.56 32.93 6.83
N LEU A 403 -6.53 32.07 6.74
CA LEU A 403 -5.23 32.31 7.37
C LEU A 403 -4.47 33.52 6.76
N MET A 404 -4.76 33.88 5.52
CA MET A 404 -4.09 34.98 4.80
C MET A 404 -4.77 36.34 5.02
N LEU A 405 -5.93 36.37 5.69
CA LEU A 405 -6.64 37.60 6.05
C LEU A 405 -6.05 38.23 7.31
N GLY A 406 -4.93 38.95 7.17
CA GLY A 406 -4.47 39.89 8.20
C GLY A 406 -3.00 39.83 8.62
N GLU A 407 -2.19 38.91 8.08
CA GLU A 407 -0.75 38.83 8.37
C GLU A 407 0.12 39.23 7.15
N ASP A 408 1.19 40.00 7.39
CA ASP A 408 2.24 40.31 6.38
C ASP A 408 3.18 39.10 6.12
N ASN A 409 2.99 37.99 6.84
CA ASN A 409 3.79 36.76 6.75
C ASN A 409 2.96 35.62 6.13
N GLU A 410 3.22 35.32 4.86
CA GLU A 410 2.64 34.15 4.20
C GLU A 410 3.16 32.86 4.84
N ILE A 411 2.30 32.10 5.53
CA ILE A 411 2.60 30.71 5.91
C ILE A 411 2.45 29.86 4.63
N ALA A 412 3.57 29.58 3.97
CA ALA A 412 3.59 28.75 2.77
C ALA A 412 3.38 27.28 3.16
N LEU A 413 2.14 26.80 3.06
CA LEU A 413 1.82 25.37 3.19
C LEU A 413 2.27 24.62 1.94
N GLU A 414 3.30 23.78 2.07
CA GLU A 414 3.75 22.87 1.00
C GLU A 414 2.70 21.76 0.80
N GLY A 415 2.00 21.74 -0.33
CA GLY A 415 0.98 20.71 -0.62
C GLY A 415 0.62 20.62 -2.10
N ASN A 416 0.05 19.48 -2.51
CA ASN A 416 -0.51 19.32 -3.84
C ASN A 416 -1.69 20.32 -4.00
N PRO A 417 -1.71 21.20 -5.02
CA PRO A 417 -2.80 22.16 -5.19
C PRO A 417 -4.17 21.51 -5.33
N ASP A 418 -4.24 20.24 -5.73
CA ASP A 418 -5.50 19.51 -5.90
C ASP A 418 -5.98 18.82 -4.60
N ASP A 419 -5.29 18.98 -3.49
CA ASP A 419 -5.56 18.34 -2.20
C ASP A 419 -6.05 19.34 -1.16
N ARG A 420 -7.35 19.69 -1.25
CA ARG A 420 -7.95 20.83 -0.53
C ARG A 420 -9.33 20.58 0.09
N LEU A 421 -9.79 19.33 0.20
CA LEU A 421 -11.17 19.09 0.66
C LEU A 421 -11.43 19.73 2.03
N SER A 422 -12.45 20.58 2.07
CA SER A 422 -12.91 21.33 3.25
C SER A 422 -13.85 20.53 4.17
N ALA A 423 -14.17 19.29 3.82
CA ALA A 423 -14.99 18.36 4.59
C ALA A 423 -14.18 17.16 5.11
N THR A 424 -14.62 16.58 6.22
CA THR A 424 -14.02 15.36 6.78
C THR A 424 -14.67 14.12 6.17
N ILE A 425 -13.86 13.20 5.65
CA ILE A 425 -14.34 11.90 5.14
C ILE A 425 -14.14 10.84 6.21
N ILE A 426 -15.20 10.09 6.49
CA ILE A 426 -15.20 8.96 7.43
C ILE A 426 -15.54 7.70 6.65
N CYS A 427 -14.63 6.72 6.64
CA CYS A 427 -14.89 5.42 6.04
C CYS A 427 -14.99 4.35 7.13
N LEU A 428 -16.04 3.54 7.07
CA LEU A 428 -16.34 2.48 8.04
C LEU A 428 -16.37 1.12 7.35
N SER A 429 -15.86 0.07 7.99
CA SER A 429 -15.95 -1.30 7.49
C SER A 429 -16.83 -2.16 8.41
N THR A 430 -17.52 -3.14 7.83
CA THR A 430 -18.37 -4.10 8.55
C THR A 430 -17.81 -5.52 8.50
N VAL A 431 -18.29 -6.41 9.37
CA VAL A 431 -17.98 -7.85 9.31
C VAL A 431 -18.34 -8.47 7.94
N SER A 432 -19.39 -7.98 7.27
CA SER A 432 -19.80 -8.46 5.95
C SER A 432 -18.82 -8.08 4.82
N GLY A 433 -17.85 -7.21 5.09
CA GLY A 433 -16.94 -6.68 4.06
C GLY A 433 -17.54 -5.51 3.28
N ARG A 434 -18.59 -4.86 3.80
CA ARG A 434 -19.08 -3.58 3.27
C ARG A 434 -18.24 -2.43 3.80
N VAL A 435 -18.05 -1.42 2.96
CA VAL A 435 -17.39 -0.17 3.32
C VAL A 435 -18.35 0.98 3.06
N TYR A 436 -18.64 1.77 4.08
CA TYR A 436 -19.45 2.98 3.97
C TYR A 436 -18.53 4.19 3.91
N VAL A 437 -18.72 5.06 2.92
CA VAL A 437 -18.02 6.34 2.78
C VAL A 437 -18.98 7.45 3.16
N CYS A 438 -18.67 8.18 4.22
CA CYS A 438 -19.51 9.24 4.77
C CYS A 438 -18.77 10.58 4.77
N LEU A 439 -19.53 11.67 4.64
CA LEU A 439 -19.06 13.04 4.83
C LEU A 439 -19.59 13.63 6.12
N GLU A 440 -18.71 14.31 6.84
CA GLU A 440 -19.01 15.16 7.98
C GLU A 440 -18.71 16.60 7.54
N LEU A 441 -19.76 17.43 7.44
CA LEU A 441 -19.70 18.78 6.86
C LEU A 441 -19.63 19.88 7.92
N ASP A 442 -20.17 19.65 9.11
CA ASP A 442 -20.31 20.69 10.14
C ASP A 442 -18.98 20.93 10.89
N GLY A 443 -18.07 19.96 10.87
CA GLY A 443 -16.79 19.97 11.55
C GLY A 443 -16.93 19.62 13.02
N VAL A 444 -16.26 18.54 13.46
CA VAL A 444 -16.14 18.25 14.90
C VAL A 444 -15.20 19.24 15.58
N GLU A 445 -15.77 20.07 16.44
CA GLU A 445 -15.07 21.13 17.16
C GLU A 445 -14.87 20.82 18.65
N GLY A 446 -14.05 21.62 19.34
CA GLY A 446 -13.85 21.47 20.77
C GLY A 446 -15.13 21.74 21.58
N GLN A 447 -15.61 20.73 22.33
CA GLN A 447 -16.80 20.87 23.17
C GLN A 447 -16.58 20.26 24.55
N TRP A 448 -17.19 20.86 25.58
CA TRP A 448 -17.12 20.39 26.96
C TRP A 448 -18.50 20.37 27.61
N LEU A 449 -18.68 19.48 28.58
CA LEU A 449 -19.86 19.54 29.45
C LEU A 449 -19.84 20.84 30.25
N PRO A 450 -21.02 21.45 30.52
CA PRO A 450 -21.09 22.66 31.33
C PRO A 450 -20.60 22.39 32.76
N ARG A 451 -20.05 23.40 33.43
CA ARG A 451 -19.75 23.31 34.86
C ARG A 451 -21.05 23.30 35.69
N ALA A 452 -21.05 22.60 36.81
CA ALA A 452 -22.25 22.49 37.64
C ALA A 452 -22.66 23.87 38.21
N LYS A 453 -23.87 24.34 37.86
CA LYS A 453 -24.47 25.54 38.46
C LYS A 453 -25.43 25.14 39.59
N LYS A 454 -25.40 25.87 40.72
CA LYS A 454 -26.34 25.64 41.82
C LYS A 454 -27.78 25.83 41.32
N ASN A 455 -28.63 24.82 41.57
CA ASN A 455 -30.07 24.80 41.25
C ASN A 455 -30.46 24.87 39.77
N ALA A 456 -29.54 24.60 38.84
CA ALA A 456 -29.86 24.45 37.42
C ALA A 456 -29.58 22.99 37.01
N PHE A 457 -30.64 22.18 36.92
CA PHE A 457 -30.57 20.87 36.29
C PHE A 457 -30.96 21.07 34.82
N ARG A 458 -29.95 21.16 33.94
CA ARG A 458 -30.15 21.18 32.49
C ARG A 458 -29.41 19.97 31.95
N ILE A 459 -30.14 19.04 31.36
CA ILE A 459 -29.53 17.91 30.64
C ILE A 459 -29.01 18.52 29.34
N PRO A 460 -27.71 18.47 29.05
CA PRO A 460 -27.21 18.88 27.75
C PRO A 460 -27.90 17.99 26.71
N ILE A 461 -28.70 18.59 25.83
CA ILE A 461 -29.29 17.82 24.72
C ILE A 461 -28.15 17.58 23.73
N SER A 462 -27.87 16.31 23.42
CA SER A 462 -27.06 15.94 22.28
C SER A 462 -28.05 15.71 21.15
N GLU A 463 -28.20 16.67 20.25
CA GLU A 463 -28.91 16.36 19.01
C GLU A 463 -28.06 15.37 18.23
N PRO A 464 -28.64 14.27 17.71
CA PRO A 464 -27.90 13.34 16.86
C PRO A 464 -27.41 14.12 15.63
N SER A 465 -26.12 14.01 15.34
CA SER A 465 -25.54 14.57 14.12
C SER A 465 -25.61 13.51 13.02
N ASP A 466 -26.27 13.82 11.92
CA ASP A 466 -26.38 12.90 10.79
C ASP A 466 -25.15 13.05 9.89
N LEU A 467 -24.50 11.93 9.59
CA LEU A 467 -23.47 11.84 8.58
C LEU A 467 -24.10 11.63 7.21
N ILE A 468 -23.53 12.28 6.21
CA ILE A 468 -24.01 12.12 4.83
C ILE A 468 -23.36 10.87 4.24
N LEU A 469 -24.14 9.81 4.08
CA LEU A 469 -23.72 8.61 3.35
C LEU A 469 -23.55 8.96 1.87
N VAL A 470 -22.32 8.84 1.36
CA VAL A 470 -21.99 9.11 -0.04
C VAL A 470 -22.09 7.84 -0.88
N GLU A 471 -21.49 6.76 -0.41
CA GLU A 471 -21.41 5.50 -1.15
C GLU A 471 -21.28 4.31 -0.18
N SER A 472 -21.88 3.18 -0.56
CA SER A 472 -21.68 1.88 0.11
C SER A 472 -21.04 0.91 -0.88
N LEU A 473 -19.96 0.26 -0.46
CA LEU A 473 -19.07 -0.53 -1.31
C LEU A 473 -18.94 -1.96 -0.80
N ASP A 474 -19.32 -2.94 -1.61
CA ASP A 474 -19.06 -4.35 -1.32
C ASP A 474 -17.63 -4.73 -1.74
N THR A 475 -16.77 -5.09 -0.78
CA THR A 475 -15.37 -5.49 -1.05
C THR A 475 -15.18 -7.00 -1.24
N LEU A 476 -16.21 -7.78 -0.96
CA LEU A 476 -16.27 -9.22 -1.13
C LEU A 476 -17.37 -9.60 -2.13
N LYS A 477 -17.15 -10.67 -2.90
CA LYS A 477 -18.18 -11.20 -3.81
C LYS A 477 -19.21 -12.01 -3.03
N ASP A 478 -20.44 -12.03 -3.53
CA ASP A 478 -21.54 -12.83 -2.97
C ASP A 478 -21.13 -14.29 -2.76
N GLY A 479 -21.31 -14.79 -1.53
CA GLY A 479 -20.94 -16.15 -1.13
C GLY A 479 -19.52 -16.33 -0.58
N GLN A 480 -18.68 -15.29 -0.57
CA GLN A 480 -17.36 -15.29 0.10
C GLN A 480 -17.39 -14.66 1.50
N GLN A 481 -18.56 -14.21 1.97
CA GLN A 481 -18.72 -13.61 3.29
C GLN A 481 -18.51 -14.65 4.40
N SER A 482 -17.62 -14.35 5.34
CA SER A 482 -17.31 -15.18 6.51
C SER A 482 -17.70 -14.42 7.77
N LEU A 483 -18.40 -15.09 8.70
CA LEU A 483 -18.74 -14.54 10.03
C LEU A 483 -17.52 -14.24 10.91
N LYS A 484 -16.30 -14.62 10.45
CA LYS A 484 -15.03 -14.36 11.15
C LYS A 484 -14.13 -13.36 10.42
N ASN A 485 -14.67 -12.66 9.43
CA ASN A 485 -13.93 -11.62 8.71
C ASN A 485 -13.82 -10.37 9.61
N TRP A 486 -12.64 -9.75 9.65
CA TRP A 486 -12.42 -8.48 10.33
C TRP A 486 -11.67 -7.53 9.39
N PRO A 487 -12.38 -6.86 8.47
CA PRO A 487 -11.75 -5.99 7.49
C PRO A 487 -10.98 -4.86 8.16
N SER A 488 -9.74 -4.63 7.72
CA SER A 488 -8.88 -3.60 8.29
C SER A 488 -8.39 -2.61 7.24
N PHE A 489 -8.42 -1.33 7.60
CA PHE A 489 -7.94 -0.23 6.77
C PHE A 489 -6.43 -0.05 6.90
N THR A 490 -5.82 0.33 5.77
CA THR A 490 -4.43 0.76 5.67
C THR A 490 -4.35 2.02 4.81
N ARG A 491 -3.81 3.12 5.35
CA ARG A 491 -3.61 4.37 4.59
C ARG A 491 -2.63 4.17 3.43
N ASP A 492 -2.90 4.80 2.31
CA ASP A 492 -1.93 4.89 1.23
C ASP A 492 -0.82 5.90 1.55
N VAL A 493 0.35 5.69 0.96
CA VAL A 493 1.51 6.58 1.11
C VAL A 493 1.52 7.69 0.05
N HIS A 494 0.84 7.49 -1.09
CA HIS A 494 0.87 8.45 -2.20
C HIS A 494 -0.27 9.47 -2.14
N SER A 495 -1.50 9.03 -1.89
CA SER A 495 -2.66 9.92 -1.81
C SER A 495 -3.41 9.72 -0.50
N ARG A 496 -3.67 10.80 0.23
CA ARG A 496 -4.48 10.76 1.46
C ARG A 496 -5.91 10.25 1.24
N TYR A 497 -6.45 10.46 0.03
CA TYR A 497 -7.79 10.04 -0.38
C TYR A 497 -7.81 8.61 -0.94
N SER A 498 -6.71 7.88 -0.82
CA SER A 498 -6.60 6.49 -1.19
C SER A 498 -6.22 5.64 0.01
N PHE A 499 -6.79 4.45 0.08
CA PHE A 499 -6.54 3.50 1.17
C PHE A 499 -6.77 2.08 0.69
N PHE A 500 -6.29 1.12 1.47
CA PHE A 500 -6.44 -0.30 1.22
C PHE A 500 -7.33 -0.92 2.29
N VAL A 501 -8.15 -1.89 1.88
CA VAL A 501 -9.00 -2.71 2.75
C VAL A 501 -8.52 -4.14 2.66
N THR A 502 -8.04 -4.68 3.77
CA THR A 502 -7.63 -6.08 3.88
C THR A 502 -8.78 -6.89 4.47
N ASN A 503 -9.34 -7.81 3.69
CA ASN A 503 -10.31 -8.80 4.14
C ASN A 503 -9.62 -10.15 4.40
N ASP A 504 -10.39 -11.17 4.79
CA ASP A 504 -9.89 -12.53 5.02
C ASP A 504 -9.09 -13.14 3.85
N LYS A 505 -9.47 -12.85 2.59
CA LYS A 505 -8.89 -13.45 1.38
C LYS A 505 -8.38 -12.48 0.33
N ASN A 506 -8.62 -11.18 0.47
CA ASN A 506 -8.21 -10.20 -0.55
C ASN A 506 -7.73 -8.88 0.06
N VAL A 507 -7.04 -8.10 -0.77
CA VAL A 507 -6.73 -6.70 -0.47
C VAL A 507 -7.22 -5.84 -1.63
N MET A 508 -8.11 -4.89 -1.32
CA MET A 508 -8.71 -3.95 -2.26
C MET A 508 -8.07 -2.57 -2.07
N SER A 509 -7.79 -1.85 -3.16
CA SER A 509 -7.45 -0.43 -3.16
C SER A 509 -8.70 0.37 -3.49
N ILE A 510 -8.97 1.41 -2.71
CA ILE A 510 -10.10 2.34 -2.88
C ILE A 510 -9.52 3.75 -2.99
N SER A 511 -9.96 4.51 -4.00
CA SER A 511 -9.49 5.89 -4.22
C SER A 511 -10.68 6.82 -4.45
N LEU A 512 -10.70 7.93 -3.71
CA LEU A 512 -11.72 8.98 -3.77
C LEU A 512 -11.22 10.25 -4.46
N SER A 513 -9.92 10.33 -4.81
CA SER A 513 -9.24 11.57 -5.20
C SER A 513 -9.95 12.35 -6.31
N SER A 514 -10.38 11.66 -7.38
CA SER A 514 -11.02 12.31 -8.53
C SER A 514 -12.41 12.87 -8.25
N TRP A 515 -13.13 12.29 -7.28
CA TRP A 515 -14.43 12.78 -6.86
C TRP A 515 -14.26 13.93 -5.87
N VAL A 516 -13.35 13.79 -4.92
CA VAL A 516 -12.99 14.82 -3.94
C VAL A 516 -12.57 16.13 -4.62
N GLN A 517 -11.73 16.07 -5.66
CA GLN A 517 -11.32 17.25 -6.42
C GLN A 517 -12.49 17.99 -7.05
N ARG A 518 -13.48 17.25 -7.59
CA ARG A 518 -14.67 17.83 -8.20
C ARG A 518 -15.64 18.39 -7.16
N LEU A 519 -15.75 17.72 -6.01
CA LEU A 519 -16.56 18.18 -4.89
C LEU A 519 -16.01 19.50 -4.35
N GLU A 520 -14.71 19.56 -4.07
CA GLU A 520 -14.07 20.77 -3.54
C GLU A 520 -14.17 21.95 -4.52
N ALA A 521 -13.99 21.69 -5.82
CA ALA A 521 -14.19 22.72 -6.84
C ALA A 521 -15.62 23.29 -6.88
N GLU A 522 -16.63 22.49 -6.52
CA GLU A 522 -18.01 22.95 -6.41
C GLU A 522 -18.27 23.70 -5.11
N LEU A 523 -17.67 23.26 -3.99
CA LEU A 523 -17.80 23.93 -2.68
C LEU A 523 -17.17 25.33 -2.70
N GLN A 524 -16.06 25.51 -3.43
CA GLN A 524 -15.37 26.80 -3.58
C GLN A 524 -15.92 27.68 -4.71
N ALA A 525 -16.97 27.25 -5.42
CA ALA A 525 -17.50 28.00 -6.55
C ALA A 525 -18.26 29.27 -6.08
N GLU A 526 -17.78 30.45 -6.48
CA GLU A 526 -18.48 31.73 -6.18
C GLU A 526 -19.90 31.79 -6.81
N ASP A 527 -20.09 31.15 -7.98
CA ASP A 527 -21.38 31.11 -8.67
C ASP A 527 -22.20 29.87 -8.29
N THR A 528 -23.18 30.08 -7.42
CA THR A 528 -24.14 29.05 -6.98
C THR A 528 -25.20 28.74 -8.04
N ALA A 529 -25.27 29.47 -9.16
CA ALA A 529 -26.23 29.18 -10.21
C ALA A 529 -25.94 27.81 -10.84
N GLY A 530 -26.91 26.89 -10.75
CA GLY A 530 -26.79 25.53 -11.30
C GLY A 530 -25.99 24.56 -10.43
N SER A 531 -25.61 24.93 -9.20
CA SER A 531 -24.89 24.04 -8.27
C SER A 531 -25.67 22.76 -7.98
N ALA A 532 -26.98 22.86 -7.77
CA ALA A 532 -27.85 21.69 -7.56
C ALA A 532 -27.74 20.66 -8.69
N PHE A 533 -27.67 21.12 -9.95
CA PHE A 533 -27.51 20.21 -11.11
C PHE A 533 -26.11 19.61 -11.15
N ARG A 534 -25.06 20.41 -10.88
CA ARG A 534 -23.66 19.92 -10.87
C ARG A 534 -23.43 18.91 -9.75
N LEU A 535 -23.94 19.18 -8.55
CA LEU A 535 -23.93 18.26 -7.42
C LEU A 535 -24.71 16.99 -7.72
N GLN A 536 -25.89 17.10 -8.35
CA GLN A 536 -26.63 15.91 -8.77
C GLN A 536 -25.81 15.04 -9.73
N VAL A 537 -25.17 15.64 -10.74
CA VAL A 537 -24.29 14.92 -11.68
C VAL A 537 -23.07 14.32 -10.98
N LEU A 538 -22.54 15.01 -9.96
CA LEU A 538 -21.43 14.52 -9.14
C LEU A 538 -21.84 13.29 -8.32
N CYS A 539 -23.02 13.32 -7.70
CA CYS A 539 -23.58 12.23 -6.89
C CYS A 539 -24.06 11.03 -7.73
N GLU A 540 -24.57 11.26 -8.95
CA GLU A 540 -24.92 10.20 -9.90
C GLU A 540 -23.69 9.55 -10.55
N GLY A 541 -22.53 10.22 -10.48
CA GLY A 541 -21.27 9.72 -11.01
C GLY A 541 -20.60 8.66 -10.12
N THR A 542 -19.53 8.07 -10.61
CA THR A 542 -18.68 7.18 -9.80
C THR A 542 -17.94 8.01 -8.75
N VAL A 543 -18.22 7.75 -7.48
CA VAL A 543 -17.59 8.41 -6.32
C VAL A 543 -16.22 7.78 -6.07
N SER A 544 -16.19 6.49 -5.77
CA SER A 544 -14.95 5.75 -5.57
C SER A 544 -14.54 4.93 -6.79
N ILE A 545 -13.24 4.67 -6.89
CA ILE A 545 -12.68 3.70 -7.83
C ILE A 545 -12.05 2.59 -7.00
N MET A 546 -12.45 1.35 -7.27
CA MET A 546 -11.96 0.16 -6.56
C MET A 546 -11.13 -0.73 -7.50
N GLU A 547 -9.98 -1.18 -7.01
CA GLU A 547 -9.13 -2.14 -7.71
C GLU A 547 -8.68 -3.27 -6.77
N GLN A 548 -8.82 -4.51 -7.21
CA GLN A 548 -8.41 -5.67 -6.43
C GLN A 548 -6.90 -5.92 -6.60
N ILE A 549 -6.13 -5.69 -5.53
CA ILE A 549 -4.66 -5.72 -5.58
C ILE A 549 -4.11 -7.10 -5.24
N ILE A 550 -4.66 -7.80 -4.26
CA ILE A 550 -4.24 -9.16 -3.87
C ILE A 550 -5.47 -10.05 -3.76
N GLN A 551 -5.38 -11.28 -4.26
CA GLN A 551 -6.34 -12.36 -4.03
C GLN A 551 -5.58 -13.60 -3.56
N VAL A 552 -6.08 -14.23 -2.51
CA VAL A 552 -5.62 -15.54 -2.07
C VAL A 552 -6.61 -16.59 -2.54
N ASP A 553 -6.09 -17.66 -3.14
CA ASP A 553 -6.88 -18.81 -3.57
C ASP A 553 -7.03 -19.82 -2.42
N ASP A 554 -8.20 -20.47 -2.33
CA ASP A 554 -8.49 -21.48 -1.31
C ASP A 554 -7.55 -22.70 -1.37
N ALA A 555 -6.87 -22.92 -2.50
CA ALA A 555 -5.88 -23.99 -2.66
C ALA A 555 -4.59 -23.75 -1.87
N ASP A 556 -4.23 -22.48 -1.63
CA ASP A 556 -3.02 -22.08 -0.89
C ASP A 556 -3.24 -22.09 0.63
N ILE A 557 -4.50 -22.00 1.06
CA ILE A 557 -4.94 -22.16 2.45
C ILE A 557 -4.98 -23.66 2.75
N GLY A 558 -3.84 -24.25 3.06
CA GLY A 558 -3.78 -25.66 3.45
C GLY A 558 -4.86 -26.00 4.48
N ALA A 559 -5.59 -27.11 4.26
CA ALA A 559 -6.83 -27.50 4.94
C ALA A 559 -6.77 -27.71 6.49
N LYS A 560 -5.73 -27.22 7.17
CA LYS A 560 -5.42 -27.53 8.58
C LYS A 560 -5.69 -26.41 9.58
N ASP A 561 -5.88 -25.15 9.16
CA ASP A 561 -6.21 -24.05 10.08
C ASP A 561 -7.26 -23.10 9.44
N PRO A 562 -8.57 -23.43 9.53
CA PRO A 562 -9.67 -22.62 8.96
C PRO A 562 -9.94 -21.29 9.72
N THR A 563 -9.04 -20.87 10.60
CA THR A 563 -9.17 -19.68 11.46
C THR A 563 -8.19 -18.56 11.12
N VAL A 564 -7.38 -18.72 10.06
CA VAL A 564 -6.36 -17.73 9.68
C VAL A 564 -6.94 -16.81 8.61
N HIS A 565 -7.16 -15.55 8.96
CA HIS A 565 -7.48 -14.47 8.02
C HIS A 565 -6.21 -13.67 7.71
N LEU A 566 -6.19 -12.98 6.57
CA LEU A 566 -5.08 -12.09 6.22
C LEU A 566 -4.93 -10.97 7.26
N PRO A 567 -3.71 -10.73 7.77
CA PRO A 567 -3.44 -9.58 8.61
C PRO A 567 -3.39 -8.30 7.77
N ALA A 568 -3.65 -7.17 8.43
CA ALA A 568 -3.61 -5.85 7.82
C ALA A 568 -2.35 -5.66 6.96
N SER A 569 -2.56 -5.23 5.72
CA SER A 569 -1.47 -4.99 4.78
C SER A 569 -0.57 -3.84 5.20
N VAL A 570 0.66 -3.84 4.70
CA VAL A 570 1.60 -2.72 4.87
C VAL A 570 2.05 -2.25 3.50
N VAL A 571 2.10 -0.93 3.34
CA VAL A 571 2.48 -0.25 2.11
C VAL A 571 3.85 0.39 2.28
N TYR A 572 4.77 0.10 1.35
CA TYR A 572 6.06 0.74 1.22
C TYR A 572 6.06 1.62 -0.03
N TYR A 573 6.69 2.78 0.09
CA TYR A 573 7.02 3.63 -1.04
C TYR A 573 8.42 4.16 -0.80
N ASP A 574 9.38 3.55 -1.47
CA ASP A 574 10.78 3.92 -1.39
C ASP A 574 11.49 3.55 -2.70
N TYR A 575 12.64 4.15 -2.96
CA TYR A 575 13.47 3.86 -4.12
C TYR A 575 13.95 2.42 -4.17
N ASP A 576 14.26 1.80 -3.03
CA ASP A 576 14.78 0.44 -3.01
C ASP A 576 13.70 -0.59 -3.34
N LEU A 577 12.48 -0.37 -2.84
CA LEU A 577 11.39 -1.34 -2.91
C LEU A 577 10.37 -1.01 -4.01
N GLY A 578 10.33 0.25 -4.46
CA GLY A 578 9.24 0.79 -5.27
C GLY A 578 7.97 1.00 -4.42
N TYR A 579 6.84 1.08 -5.11
CA TYR A 579 5.53 1.07 -4.48
C TYR A 579 5.10 -0.39 -4.25
N LEU A 580 5.26 -0.86 -3.01
CA LEU A 580 5.10 -2.27 -2.64
C LEU A 580 4.05 -2.43 -1.54
N LEU A 581 2.96 -3.13 -1.84
CA LEU A 581 2.01 -3.62 -0.83
C LEU A 581 2.44 -5.02 -0.41
N ILE A 582 2.44 -5.32 0.90
CA ILE A 582 2.75 -6.65 1.43
C ILE A 582 1.80 -7.05 2.57
N THR A 583 1.40 -8.31 2.56
CA THR A 583 0.73 -9.03 3.65
C THR A 583 1.23 -10.48 3.62
N PHE A 584 0.76 -11.35 4.52
CA PHE A 584 1.15 -12.76 4.51
C PHE A 584 0.05 -13.65 5.09
N LEU A 585 -0.04 -14.88 4.60
CA LEU A 585 -0.97 -15.89 5.11
C LEU A 585 -0.29 -17.24 5.21
N ALA A 586 -0.52 -17.98 6.31
CA ALA A 586 -0.07 -19.36 6.48
C ALA A 586 1.40 -19.57 6.07
N SER A 587 2.29 -18.67 6.49
CA SER A 587 3.73 -18.69 6.19
C SER A 587 4.14 -18.43 4.73
N HIS A 588 3.26 -17.80 3.95
CA HIS A 588 3.50 -17.36 2.59
C HIS A 588 3.26 -15.84 2.49
N PRO A 589 4.26 -15.05 2.06
CA PRO A 589 4.05 -13.63 1.80
C PRO A 589 3.28 -13.42 0.50
N TYR A 590 2.34 -12.50 0.54
CA TYR A 590 1.63 -11.99 -0.62
C TYR A 590 2.02 -10.53 -0.79
N ALA A 591 2.58 -10.18 -1.94
CA ALA A 591 2.97 -8.81 -2.20
C ALA A 591 2.57 -8.39 -3.61
N ALA A 592 2.34 -7.10 -3.79
CA ALA A 592 2.07 -6.51 -5.10
C ALA A 592 2.98 -5.29 -5.29
N ILE A 593 3.76 -5.32 -6.36
CA ILE A 593 4.50 -4.14 -6.83
C ILE A 593 3.56 -3.36 -7.74
N MET A 594 3.33 -2.11 -7.38
CA MET A 594 2.41 -1.20 -8.04
C MET A 594 3.18 -0.15 -8.84
N ASP A 595 2.55 0.39 -9.87
CA ASP A 595 3.12 1.45 -10.67
C ASP A 595 3.17 2.76 -9.88
N THR A 596 4.30 3.43 -9.99
CA THR A 596 4.48 4.76 -9.39
C THR A 596 3.70 5.76 -10.24
N PRO A 597 2.75 6.51 -9.69
CA PRO A 597 2.14 7.63 -10.42
C PRO A 597 3.23 8.61 -10.87
N GLU A 598 2.94 9.31 -11.98
CA GLU A 598 3.87 10.00 -12.88
C GLU A 598 4.98 10.85 -12.23
N VAL A 599 6.04 11.09 -13.03
CA VAL A 599 7.17 11.99 -12.76
C VAL A 599 6.68 13.26 -12.05
N PRO A 600 7.37 13.74 -10.99
CA PRO A 600 6.93 14.90 -10.22
C PRO A 600 6.46 16.04 -11.14
N SER A 601 5.20 16.46 -10.99
CA SER A 601 4.56 17.46 -11.85
C SER A 601 5.33 18.78 -11.90
N ILE A 602 6.17 19.06 -10.89
CA ILE A 602 7.08 20.20 -10.82
C ILE A 602 8.04 20.31 -12.04
N PHE A 603 8.40 19.19 -12.68
CA PHE A 603 9.23 19.22 -13.89
C PHE A 603 8.50 19.76 -15.13
N TYR A 604 7.16 19.74 -15.09
CA TYR A 604 6.29 20.18 -16.17
C TYR A 604 5.44 21.40 -15.78
N SER A 605 5.59 21.89 -14.55
CA SER A 605 4.89 23.09 -14.08
C SER A 605 5.47 24.33 -14.74
N ALA A 606 4.60 25.28 -15.08
CA ALA A 606 5.02 26.57 -15.59
C ALA A 606 5.84 27.32 -14.51
N PRO A 607 6.85 28.12 -14.90
CA PRO A 607 7.63 28.89 -13.95
C PRO A 607 6.69 29.82 -13.16
N PRO A 608 6.73 29.80 -11.82
CA PRO A 608 5.72 30.47 -11.00
C PRO A 608 5.75 32.00 -11.14
N LEU A 609 6.87 32.56 -11.61
CA LEU A 609 7.01 33.99 -11.91
C LEU A 609 6.28 34.44 -13.18
N GLU A 610 5.86 33.51 -14.06
CA GLU A 610 5.14 33.85 -15.29
C GLU A 610 3.77 34.48 -15.01
N PHE A 611 3.08 34.01 -13.96
CA PHE A 611 1.78 34.52 -13.54
C PHE A 611 1.85 35.44 -12.31
N PHE A 612 3.04 35.66 -11.74
CA PHE A 612 3.23 36.45 -10.51
C PHE A 612 2.71 37.88 -10.64
N VAL A 613 2.94 38.54 -11.78
CA VAL A 613 2.44 39.90 -12.02
C VAL A 613 0.92 39.94 -12.14
N ASP A 614 0.32 38.85 -12.61
CA ASP A 614 -1.13 38.77 -12.79
C ASP A 614 -1.87 38.38 -11.51
N ASN A 615 -1.28 37.53 -10.67
CA ASN A 615 -1.93 36.99 -9.48
C ASN A 615 -1.57 37.77 -8.20
N CYS A 616 -0.31 38.21 -8.06
CA CYS A 616 0.21 38.75 -6.81
C CYS A 616 0.38 40.28 -6.82
N VAL A 617 0.33 40.93 -8.00
CA VAL A 617 0.48 42.39 -8.12
C VAL A 617 -0.87 43.07 -8.34
N PRO A 618 -1.35 43.88 -7.38
CA PRO A 618 -2.59 44.65 -7.53
C PRO A 618 -2.57 45.49 -8.81
N HIS A 619 -3.69 45.55 -9.54
CA HIS A 619 -3.78 46.31 -10.81
C HIS A 619 -3.27 47.75 -10.71
N ARG A 620 -3.45 48.38 -9.55
CA ARG A 620 -2.98 49.75 -9.28
C ARG A 620 -1.46 49.87 -9.21
N GLN A 621 -0.71 48.80 -8.96
CA GLN A 621 0.76 48.81 -8.81
C GLN A 621 1.50 48.23 -10.02
N ARG A 622 0.78 47.67 -11.00
CA ARG A 622 1.39 47.12 -12.23
C ARG A 622 2.07 48.16 -13.11
N HIS A 623 1.62 49.42 -13.06
CA HIS A 623 2.26 50.50 -13.81
C HIS A 623 3.60 50.90 -13.19
N THR A 624 3.73 50.79 -11.87
CA THR A 624 4.93 51.11 -11.09
C THR A 624 6.08 50.14 -11.36
N LEU A 625 5.79 48.91 -11.80
CA LEU A 625 6.80 47.94 -12.26
C LEU A 625 7.55 48.39 -13.53
N LYS A 626 7.02 49.36 -14.29
CA LYS A 626 7.66 49.92 -15.49
C LYS A 626 8.51 51.17 -15.18
N GLU A 627 8.43 51.68 -13.95
CA GLU A 627 9.22 52.83 -13.51
C GLU A 627 10.57 52.39 -12.94
N GLN A 628 11.50 53.33 -12.76
CA GLN A 628 12.78 53.02 -12.11
C GLN A 628 12.55 52.52 -10.69
N ILE A 629 13.10 51.35 -10.37
CA ILE A 629 13.00 50.70 -9.06
C ILE A 629 13.49 51.66 -7.98
N ARG A 630 12.56 52.17 -7.17
CA ARG A 630 12.88 52.92 -5.95
C ARG A 630 12.79 51.95 -4.78
N LEU A 631 13.77 52.02 -3.88
CA LEU A 631 13.73 51.31 -2.60
C LEU A 631 12.61 51.91 -1.75
N SER A 632 11.43 51.32 -1.85
CA SER A 632 10.26 51.63 -1.04
C SER A 632 9.81 50.34 -0.36
N PRO A 633 9.12 50.42 0.80
CA PRO A 633 8.60 49.23 1.48
C PRO A 633 7.80 48.32 0.54
N ALA A 634 6.87 48.89 -0.24
CA ALA A 634 6.07 48.15 -1.21
C ALA A 634 6.90 47.45 -2.32
N THR A 635 8.01 48.05 -2.75
CA THR A 635 8.91 47.41 -3.73
C THR A 635 9.67 46.24 -3.11
N LEU A 636 10.04 46.38 -1.84
CA LEU A 636 10.76 45.36 -1.09
C LEU A 636 9.84 44.17 -0.76
N ASP A 637 8.58 44.43 -0.44
CA ASP A 637 7.54 43.42 -0.20
C ASP A 637 7.26 42.60 -1.47
N MET A 638 7.12 43.27 -2.63
CA MET A 638 6.97 42.57 -3.92
C MET A 638 8.18 41.68 -4.26
N VAL A 639 9.40 42.14 -3.98
CA VAL A 639 10.61 41.34 -4.21
C VAL A 639 10.70 40.18 -3.22
N ALA A 640 10.29 40.37 -1.97
CA ALA A 640 10.26 39.32 -0.96
C ALA A 640 9.23 38.23 -1.31
N ALA A 641 8.02 38.60 -1.74
CA ALA A 641 7.00 37.67 -2.21
C ALA A 641 7.49 36.87 -3.45
N ALA A 642 8.08 37.55 -4.44
CA ALA A 642 8.66 36.88 -5.61
C ALA A 642 9.78 35.89 -5.21
N HIS A 643 10.64 36.28 -4.27
CA HIS A 643 11.72 35.42 -3.76
C HIS A 643 11.17 34.21 -3.01
N ARG A 644 10.12 34.34 -2.20
CA ARG A 644 9.50 33.22 -1.47
C ARG A 644 8.91 32.18 -2.42
N ILE A 645 8.12 32.63 -3.40
CA ILE A 645 7.53 31.77 -4.42
C ILE A 645 8.62 31.05 -5.22
N LEU A 646 9.68 31.77 -5.61
CA LEU A 646 10.81 31.18 -6.31
C LEU A 646 11.53 30.16 -5.43
N SER A 647 11.78 30.49 -4.15
CA SER A 647 12.47 29.61 -3.20
C SER A 647 11.71 28.30 -2.97
N ALA A 648 10.39 28.36 -2.80
CA ALA A 648 9.54 27.17 -2.63
C ALA A 648 9.58 26.29 -3.88
N HIS A 649 9.44 26.90 -5.07
CA HIS A 649 9.51 26.16 -6.33
C HIS A 649 10.88 25.56 -6.58
N THR A 650 11.97 26.30 -6.30
CA THR A 650 13.34 25.78 -6.44
C THR A 650 13.63 24.64 -5.46
N ASN A 651 13.15 24.73 -4.21
CA ASN A 651 13.33 23.65 -3.23
C ASN A 651 12.57 22.39 -3.66
N ALA A 652 11.32 22.52 -4.10
CA ALA A 652 10.54 21.40 -4.63
C ALA A 652 11.18 20.80 -5.88
N LEU A 653 11.68 21.64 -6.79
CA LEU A 653 12.41 21.21 -7.98
C LEU A 653 13.73 20.52 -7.62
N GLU A 654 14.46 21.00 -6.61
CA GLU A 654 15.73 20.43 -6.18
C GLU A 654 15.54 19.06 -5.51
N ARG A 655 14.49 18.89 -4.69
CA ARG A 655 14.07 17.58 -4.16
C ARG A 655 13.71 16.62 -5.29
N ALA A 656 12.82 17.03 -6.19
CA ALA A 656 12.40 16.22 -7.32
C ALA A 656 13.56 15.89 -8.28
N ALA A 657 14.48 16.83 -8.52
CA ALA A 657 15.69 16.63 -9.31
C ALA A 657 16.64 15.66 -8.63
N SER A 658 16.88 15.81 -7.33
CA SER A 658 17.70 14.87 -6.55
C SER A 658 17.14 13.45 -6.61
N ASP A 659 15.82 13.33 -6.49
CA ASP A 659 15.09 12.08 -6.62
C ASP A 659 15.23 11.47 -8.02
N LEU A 660 15.10 12.28 -9.07
CA LEU A 660 15.28 11.86 -10.45
C LEU A 660 16.73 11.47 -10.75
N PHE A 661 17.72 12.21 -10.24
CA PHE A 661 19.14 11.89 -10.39
C PHE A 661 19.48 10.55 -9.75
N ARG A 662 19.02 10.30 -8.51
CA ARG A 662 19.18 9.00 -7.84
C ARG A 662 18.53 7.88 -8.65
N ARG A 663 17.32 8.11 -9.19
CA ARG A 663 16.63 7.15 -10.07
C ARG A 663 17.43 6.87 -11.35
N CYS A 664 18.00 7.90 -11.98
CA CYS A 664 18.82 7.76 -13.19
C CYS A 664 20.13 7.02 -12.93
N GLU A 665 20.86 7.34 -11.85
CA GLU A 665 22.08 6.63 -11.48
C GLU A 665 21.81 5.14 -11.22
N ARG A 666 20.72 4.83 -10.51
CA ARG A 666 20.33 3.44 -10.27
C ARG A 666 19.85 2.75 -11.55
N LEU A 667 19.06 3.40 -12.39
CA LEU A 667 18.66 2.87 -13.70
C LEU A 667 19.88 2.58 -14.57
N GLN A 668 20.89 3.44 -14.52
CA GLN A 668 22.16 3.20 -15.22
C GLN A 668 22.88 1.98 -14.66
N GLY A 669 22.90 1.80 -13.33
CA GLY A 669 23.41 0.60 -12.67
C GLY A 669 22.64 -0.66 -13.06
N GLU A 670 21.30 -0.63 -12.99
CA GLU A 670 20.43 -1.73 -13.40
C GLU A 670 20.57 -2.06 -14.89
N MET A 671 20.71 -1.05 -15.76
CA MET A 671 20.96 -1.25 -17.17
C MET A 671 22.34 -1.87 -17.42
N GLN A 672 23.37 -1.46 -16.68
CA GLN A 672 24.69 -2.10 -16.74
C GLN A 672 24.61 -3.57 -16.31
N ASP A 673 23.87 -3.86 -15.23
CA ASP A 673 23.65 -5.23 -14.76
C ASP A 673 22.85 -6.06 -15.75
N GLN A 674 21.79 -5.50 -16.35
CA GLN A 674 21.04 -6.15 -17.42
C GLN A 674 21.94 -6.42 -18.64
N LEU A 675 22.77 -5.46 -19.04
CA LEU A 675 23.68 -5.59 -20.17
C LEU A 675 24.74 -6.66 -19.90
N LYS A 676 25.21 -6.77 -18.65
CA LYS A 676 26.06 -7.87 -18.18
C LYS A 676 25.33 -9.20 -18.20
N GLN A 677 24.07 -9.26 -17.79
CA GLN A 677 23.26 -10.48 -17.91
C GLN A 677 23.06 -10.88 -19.37
N PHE A 678 22.85 -9.92 -20.28
CA PHE A 678 22.76 -10.18 -21.71
C PHE A 678 24.10 -10.64 -22.28
N SER A 679 25.24 -10.07 -21.87
CA SER A 679 26.55 -10.57 -22.27
C SER A 679 26.79 -11.98 -21.77
N ASP A 680 26.44 -12.29 -20.53
CA ASP A 680 26.56 -13.65 -19.97
C ASP A 680 25.68 -14.65 -20.74
N VAL A 681 24.45 -14.27 -21.09
CA VAL A 681 23.56 -15.11 -21.89
C VAL A 681 24.09 -15.28 -23.30
N ALA A 682 24.61 -14.21 -23.92
CA ALA A 682 25.24 -14.28 -25.23
C ALA A 682 26.51 -15.15 -25.21
N GLU A 683 27.32 -15.10 -24.15
CA GLU A 683 28.47 -15.97 -23.94
C GLU A 683 28.05 -17.42 -23.68
N ARG A 684 26.96 -17.67 -22.95
CA ARG A 684 26.41 -19.03 -22.81
C ARG A 684 25.90 -19.57 -24.14
N ILE A 685 25.22 -18.74 -24.94
CA ILE A 685 24.75 -19.13 -26.28
C ILE A 685 25.94 -19.37 -27.21
N LYS A 686 26.99 -18.53 -27.16
CA LYS A 686 28.25 -18.77 -27.87
C LYS A 686 28.96 -20.01 -27.37
N GLY A 687 29.06 -20.28 -26.07
CA GLY A 687 29.62 -21.51 -25.51
C GLY A 687 28.83 -22.76 -25.93
N VAL A 688 27.54 -22.62 -26.20
CA VAL A 688 26.70 -23.67 -26.79
C VAL A 688 26.87 -23.77 -28.32
N SER A 689 27.23 -22.68 -29.01
CA SER A 689 27.25 -22.57 -30.47
C SER A 689 28.64 -22.46 -31.13
N GLY A 690 29.72 -22.23 -30.39
CA GLY A 690 31.01 -21.81 -30.92
C GLY A 690 31.99 -21.40 -29.83
N ASP A 691 32.87 -22.33 -29.46
CA ASP A 691 34.12 -22.00 -28.80
C ASP A 691 35.23 -22.13 -29.85
N VAL A 692 35.70 -20.97 -30.32
CA VAL A 692 36.82 -20.80 -31.25
C VAL A 692 37.92 -20.09 -30.47
N GLY A 693 38.98 -20.85 -30.14
CA GLY A 693 40.30 -20.35 -29.77
C GLY A 693 40.75 -20.67 -28.34
N ASP A 694 41.21 -21.90 -28.08
CA ASP A 694 42.63 -22.26 -28.23
C ASP A 694 42.81 -23.79 -28.17
N GLY A 695 43.86 -24.30 -28.79
CA GLY A 695 43.94 -25.66 -29.34
C GLY A 695 43.90 -26.86 -28.37
N GLN A 696 43.39 -27.98 -28.92
CA GLN A 696 43.69 -29.38 -28.60
C GLN A 696 42.71 -30.26 -27.79
N LYS A 697 41.51 -29.81 -27.38
CA LYS A 697 40.54 -30.74 -26.73
C LYS A 697 39.10 -30.77 -27.28
N GLN A 698 38.75 -29.95 -28.27
CA GLN A 698 37.35 -29.77 -28.72
C GLN A 698 36.85 -30.75 -29.80
N GLU A 699 37.68 -31.57 -30.46
CA GLU A 699 37.19 -32.51 -31.49
C GLU A 699 36.39 -33.68 -30.88
N SER A 700 36.62 -34.05 -29.63
CA SER A 700 36.09 -35.32 -29.09
C SER A 700 34.57 -35.34 -28.85
N ARG A 701 33.92 -34.21 -28.53
CA ARG A 701 32.51 -34.23 -28.07
C ARG A 701 31.46 -34.10 -29.18
N ASN A 702 31.67 -33.21 -30.16
CA ASN A 702 30.80 -33.13 -31.33
C ASN A 702 31.03 -34.31 -32.28
N GLU A 703 32.29 -34.74 -32.41
CA GLU A 703 32.59 -35.95 -33.14
C GLU A 703 32.05 -37.19 -32.41
N SER A 704 32.01 -37.24 -31.07
CA SER A 704 31.34 -38.33 -30.35
C SER A 704 29.81 -38.28 -30.43
N LEU A 705 29.18 -37.10 -30.46
CA LEU A 705 27.73 -36.98 -30.71
C LEU A 705 27.37 -37.40 -32.14
N ASN A 706 28.16 -36.98 -33.13
CA ASN A 706 27.99 -37.41 -34.51
C ASN A 706 28.32 -38.91 -34.67
N LYS A 707 29.38 -39.43 -34.03
CA LYS A 707 29.69 -40.87 -33.98
C LYS A 707 28.58 -41.67 -33.27
N ARG A 708 27.97 -41.14 -32.20
CA ARG A 708 26.83 -41.77 -31.51
C ARG A 708 25.59 -41.77 -32.40
N MET A 709 25.31 -40.67 -33.08
CA MET A 709 24.19 -40.57 -34.01
C MET A 709 24.40 -41.48 -35.23
N GLN A 710 25.61 -41.58 -35.74
CA GLN A 710 25.96 -42.50 -36.81
C GLN A 710 25.88 -43.96 -36.36
N SER A 711 26.43 -44.30 -35.18
CA SER A 711 26.33 -45.63 -34.59
C SER A 711 24.87 -46.03 -34.30
N ALA A 712 24.02 -45.07 -33.94
CA ALA A 712 22.59 -45.32 -33.76
C ALA A 712 21.88 -45.60 -35.09
N LYS A 713 22.21 -44.86 -36.16
CA LYS A 713 21.72 -45.13 -37.52
C LYS A 713 22.19 -46.49 -38.03
N ASP A 714 23.47 -46.80 -37.86
CA ASP A 714 24.05 -48.07 -38.31
C ASP A 714 23.44 -49.26 -37.56
N ARG A 715 23.22 -49.15 -36.25
CA ARG A 715 22.48 -50.16 -35.47
C ARG A 715 21.03 -50.31 -35.93
N GLN A 716 20.36 -49.23 -36.30
CA GLN A 716 19.00 -49.31 -36.81
C GLN A 716 18.95 -50.06 -38.15
N VAL A 717 19.90 -49.82 -39.05
CA VAL A 717 20.03 -50.57 -40.30
C VAL A 717 20.31 -52.06 -40.04
N GLU A 718 21.22 -52.36 -39.13
CA GLU A 718 21.54 -53.75 -38.76
C GLU A 718 20.33 -54.48 -38.14
N LEU A 719 19.58 -53.82 -37.25
CA LEU A 719 18.37 -54.35 -36.64
C LEU A 719 17.27 -54.62 -37.68
N VAL A 720 17.10 -53.73 -38.66
CA VAL A 720 16.14 -53.92 -39.76
C VAL A 720 16.53 -55.13 -40.61
N GLN A 721 17.81 -55.27 -40.97
CA GLN A 721 18.30 -56.45 -41.70
C GLN A 721 18.17 -57.75 -40.89
N ARG A 722 18.39 -57.69 -39.57
CA ARG A 722 18.16 -58.82 -38.66
C ARG A 722 16.70 -59.19 -38.60
N TYR A 723 15.81 -58.21 -38.52
CA TYR A 723 14.38 -58.42 -38.57
C TYR A 723 13.96 -59.05 -39.91
N GLU A 724 14.48 -58.61 -41.04
CA GLU A 724 14.19 -59.20 -42.35
C GLU A 724 14.74 -60.63 -42.49
N THR A 725 15.93 -60.91 -41.95
CA THR A 725 16.49 -62.27 -41.94
C THR A 725 15.75 -63.21 -40.98
N LEU A 726 15.28 -62.71 -39.82
CA LEU A 726 14.40 -63.45 -38.93
C LEU A 726 13.03 -63.67 -39.57
N ARG A 727 12.44 -62.65 -40.20
CA ARG A 727 11.19 -62.73 -40.94
C ARG A 727 11.27 -63.79 -42.03
N THR A 728 12.32 -63.77 -42.85
CA THR A 728 12.52 -64.76 -43.92
C THR A 728 12.81 -66.15 -43.37
N LYS A 729 13.55 -66.30 -42.26
CA LYS A 729 13.75 -67.60 -41.60
C LYS A 729 12.47 -68.16 -40.99
N VAL A 730 11.67 -67.33 -40.31
CA VAL A 730 10.36 -67.69 -39.76
C VAL A 730 9.37 -68.04 -40.88
N HIS A 731 9.42 -67.33 -42.00
CA HIS A 731 8.63 -67.66 -43.18
C HIS A 731 9.05 -68.99 -43.81
N ARG A 732 10.34 -69.37 -43.70
CA ARG A 732 10.87 -70.67 -44.17
C ARG A 732 10.66 -71.81 -43.16
N SER A 733 10.55 -71.53 -41.86
CA SER A 733 10.45 -72.54 -40.80
C SER A 733 9.03 -72.76 -40.25
N GLY A 734 8.05 -71.93 -40.62
CA GLY A 734 6.65 -72.06 -40.21
C GLY A 734 5.74 -72.59 -41.33
N GLY A 735 5.49 -73.89 -41.36
CA GLY A 735 4.55 -74.56 -42.27
C GLY A 735 3.06 -74.31 -41.96
N ARG A 736 2.66 -73.05 -41.73
CA ARG A 736 1.25 -72.68 -41.54
C ARG A 736 0.73 -72.01 -42.82
N PRO A 737 -0.36 -72.50 -43.45
CA PRO A 737 -0.91 -71.86 -44.64
C PRO A 737 -1.37 -70.43 -44.30
N LEU A 738 -1.05 -69.47 -45.19
CA LEU A 738 -1.37 -68.05 -45.06
C LEU A 738 -2.85 -67.84 -44.67
N SER A 739 -3.08 -67.08 -43.59
CA SER A 739 -4.40 -66.71 -43.12
C SER A 739 -5.17 -65.88 -44.15
N ALA A 740 -6.50 -65.91 -44.15
CA ALA A 740 -7.32 -65.10 -45.06
C ALA A 740 -7.02 -63.59 -44.95
N LYS A 741 -6.66 -63.11 -43.74
CA LYS A 741 -6.22 -61.73 -43.49
C LYS A 741 -4.82 -61.44 -44.03
N GLU A 742 -3.93 -62.43 -44.04
CA GLU A 742 -2.60 -62.27 -44.63
C GLU A 742 -2.67 -62.30 -46.15
N LYS A 743 -3.58 -63.10 -46.73
CA LYS A 743 -3.86 -63.07 -48.17
C LYS A 743 -4.46 -61.74 -48.61
N SER A 744 -5.39 -61.16 -47.82
CA SER A 744 -5.93 -59.83 -48.12
C SER A 744 -4.86 -58.74 -47.97
N TRP A 745 -4.03 -58.80 -46.93
CA TRP A 745 -2.94 -57.84 -46.75
C TRP A 745 -1.86 -57.97 -47.83
N VAL A 746 -1.50 -59.19 -48.23
CA VAL A 746 -0.59 -59.42 -49.37
C VAL A 746 -1.21 -58.88 -50.65
N SER A 747 -2.52 -59.06 -50.87
CA SER A 747 -3.21 -58.48 -52.03
C SER A 747 -3.24 -56.95 -52.02
N GLU A 748 -3.33 -56.35 -50.83
CA GLU A 748 -3.35 -54.90 -50.65
C GLU A 748 -1.94 -54.31 -50.83
N VAL A 749 -0.91 -54.95 -50.28
CA VAL A 749 0.50 -54.58 -50.48
C VAL A 749 0.93 -54.81 -51.93
N SER A 750 0.45 -55.86 -52.60
CA SER A 750 0.70 -56.04 -54.04
C SER A 750 -0.06 -55.02 -54.87
N ALA A 751 -1.29 -54.64 -54.50
CA ALA A 751 -2.02 -53.56 -55.17
C ALA A 751 -1.35 -52.18 -54.96
N LEU A 752 -0.73 -51.96 -53.80
CA LEU A 752 0.02 -50.74 -53.50
C LEU A 752 1.38 -50.75 -54.19
N SER A 753 2.05 -51.90 -54.27
CA SER A 753 3.28 -52.07 -55.06
C SER A 753 2.99 -51.91 -56.55
N GLU A 754 1.87 -52.44 -57.05
CA GLU A 754 1.38 -52.23 -58.41
C GLU A 754 0.91 -50.79 -58.62
N SER A 755 0.44 -50.04 -57.62
CA SER A 755 0.17 -48.61 -57.83
C SER A 755 1.47 -47.80 -58.01
N PHE A 756 2.57 -48.25 -57.40
CA PHE A 756 3.92 -47.72 -57.63
C PHE A 756 4.60 -48.28 -58.90
N GLU A 757 4.33 -49.53 -59.31
CA GLU A 757 4.94 -50.19 -60.48
C GLU A 757 4.09 -50.12 -61.77
N ALA A 758 2.76 -50.19 -61.72
CA ALA A 758 1.84 -49.98 -62.85
C ALA A 758 1.83 -48.52 -63.35
N SER A 759 2.41 -47.61 -62.56
CA SER A 759 2.93 -46.31 -63.01
C SER A 759 3.94 -46.41 -64.18
N LYS A 760 4.51 -47.60 -64.46
CA LYS A 760 5.37 -47.83 -65.63
C LYS A 760 4.66 -48.35 -66.88
N HIS A 761 3.51 -49.02 -66.82
CA HIS A 761 2.98 -49.75 -68.00
C HIS A 761 1.49 -49.57 -68.36
N GLY A 762 0.74 -48.63 -67.76
CA GLY A 762 -0.67 -48.50 -68.16
C GLY A 762 -1.45 -47.24 -67.77
N SER A 763 -0.85 -46.06 -67.72
CA SER A 763 -1.53 -44.77 -68.00
C SER A 763 -0.49 -43.66 -68.01
N ARG A 764 -0.12 -43.20 -69.20
CA ARG A 764 1.15 -42.51 -69.51
C ARG A 764 1.22 -41.03 -69.10
N GLU A 765 0.31 -40.53 -68.25
CA GLU A 765 0.29 -39.11 -67.87
C GLU A 765 0.60 -38.84 -66.39
N ASN A 766 0.09 -39.60 -65.41
CA ASN A 766 0.23 -39.23 -63.99
C ASN A 766 1.54 -39.67 -63.30
N GLY A 767 2.13 -40.80 -63.68
CA GLY A 767 3.36 -41.33 -63.04
C GLY A 767 4.64 -40.58 -63.43
N GLN A 768 4.72 -40.15 -64.69
CA GLN A 768 5.79 -39.25 -65.15
C GLN A 768 5.66 -37.87 -64.51
N GLN A 769 4.44 -37.39 -64.25
CA GLN A 769 4.24 -36.10 -63.60
C GLN A 769 4.78 -36.05 -62.16
N LEU A 770 4.65 -37.09 -61.34
CA LEU A 770 5.11 -37.02 -59.94
C LEU A 770 6.64 -37.05 -59.84
N SER A 771 7.29 -37.92 -60.62
CA SER A 771 8.75 -38.03 -60.67
C SER A 771 9.37 -36.78 -61.31
N GLN A 772 8.82 -36.29 -62.42
CA GLN A 772 9.23 -35.02 -63.03
C GLN A 772 8.95 -33.81 -62.12
N ARG A 773 7.87 -33.82 -61.32
CA ARG A 773 7.61 -32.77 -60.31
C ARG A 773 8.62 -32.79 -59.18
N ILE A 774 9.03 -33.97 -58.71
CA ILE A 774 10.07 -34.09 -57.67
C ILE A 774 11.41 -33.57 -58.22
N ASP A 775 11.76 -33.90 -59.46
CA ASP A 775 13.00 -33.42 -60.06
C ASP A 775 12.94 -31.92 -60.39
N ALA A 776 11.79 -31.41 -60.85
CA ALA A 776 11.57 -29.96 -61.03
C ALA A 776 11.63 -29.20 -59.69
N VAL A 777 11.09 -29.76 -58.60
CA VAL A 777 11.18 -29.16 -57.26
C VAL A 777 12.62 -29.13 -56.76
N LYS A 778 13.42 -30.18 -57.02
CA LYS A 778 14.85 -30.18 -56.69
C LYS A 778 15.61 -29.13 -57.49
N GLU A 779 15.30 -28.95 -58.77
CA GLU A 779 15.96 -27.96 -59.62
C GLU A 779 15.58 -26.52 -59.20
N ILE A 780 14.31 -26.29 -58.86
CA ILE A 780 13.82 -25.00 -58.34
C ILE A 780 14.44 -24.68 -56.98
N ALA A 781 14.55 -25.68 -56.08
CA ALA A 781 15.20 -25.51 -54.79
C ALA A 781 16.68 -25.14 -54.94
N ALA A 782 17.39 -25.77 -55.89
CA ALA A 782 18.78 -25.44 -56.19
C ALA A 782 18.94 -24.01 -56.74
N LYS A 783 18.05 -23.59 -57.66
CA LYS A 783 18.03 -22.22 -58.21
C LYS A 783 17.71 -21.17 -57.15
N LEU A 784 16.71 -21.41 -56.30
CA LEU A 784 16.38 -20.49 -55.20
C LEU A 784 17.52 -20.37 -54.18
N GLN A 785 18.24 -21.46 -53.94
CA GLN A 785 19.37 -21.45 -53.02
C GLN A 785 20.58 -20.69 -53.60
N SER A 786 20.82 -20.76 -54.92
CA SER A 786 21.82 -19.92 -55.59
C SER A 786 21.40 -18.45 -55.65
N ASP A 787 20.11 -18.18 -55.90
CA ASP A 787 19.59 -16.82 -56.00
C ASP A 787 19.63 -16.12 -54.64
N ALA A 788 19.24 -16.80 -53.56
CA ALA A 788 19.36 -16.30 -52.19
C ALA A 788 20.81 -15.97 -51.81
N ARG A 789 21.78 -16.80 -52.23
CA ARG A 789 23.21 -16.51 -52.04
C ARG A 789 23.67 -15.30 -52.85
N SER A 790 23.19 -15.14 -54.08
CA SER A 790 23.52 -13.98 -54.93
C SER A 790 22.90 -12.67 -54.43
N ILE A 791 21.70 -12.72 -53.86
CA ILE A 791 21.01 -11.56 -53.25
C ILE A 791 21.71 -11.17 -51.96
N SER A 792 22.11 -12.16 -51.14
CA SER A 792 22.94 -11.92 -49.95
C SER A 792 24.31 -11.30 -50.29
N ALA A 793 24.87 -11.59 -51.46
CA ALA A 793 26.14 -11.03 -51.91
C ALA A 793 26.02 -9.64 -52.58
N LYS A 794 24.80 -9.22 -52.95
CA LYS A 794 24.52 -7.92 -53.60
C LYS A 794 23.93 -6.85 -52.67
N ALA A 795 23.76 -7.14 -51.39
CA ALA A 795 23.42 -6.11 -50.40
C ALA A 795 24.62 -5.18 -50.18
N PRO A 796 24.53 -3.87 -50.48
CA PRO A 796 25.64 -2.96 -50.30
C PRO A 796 25.90 -2.71 -48.81
N ILE A 797 27.16 -2.88 -48.42
CA ILE A 797 27.71 -2.41 -47.15
C ILE A 797 27.58 -0.88 -47.17
N THR A 798 26.70 -0.32 -46.34
CA THR A 798 26.64 1.13 -46.11
C THR A 798 27.01 1.40 -44.66
N ALA A 799 27.95 2.33 -44.51
CA ALA A 799 28.66 2.71 -43.29
C ALA A 799 27.77 3.37 -42.22
N GLU A 800 28.27 3.38 -40.99
CA GLU A 800 27.76 4.12 -39.83
C GLU A 800 27.49 5.61 -40.15
N PRO A 801 26.49 6.22 -39.49
CA PRO A 801 26.83 7.09 -38.35
C PRO A 801 25.86 7.01 -37.15
N SER A 802 26.39 7.32 -35.97
CA SER A 802 25.68 7.59 -34.70
C SER A 802 24.98 8.98 -34.70
N PRO A 803 24.33 9.43 -33.60
CA PRO A 803 23.23 8.85 -32.83
C PRO A 803 22.04 9.84 -32.72
N ALA A 804 20.78 9.39 -32.80
CA ALA A 804 19.63 10.18 -32.33
C ALA A 804 18.38 9.31 -32.07
N THR A 805 17.88 9.42 -30.83
CA THR A 805 16.51 9.21 -30.32
C THR A 805 15.51 8.31 -31.08
N PRO A 806 14.95 7.24 -30.46
CA PRO A 806 13.87 6.48 -31.06
C PRO A 806 12.52 7.13 -30.75
N LYS A 807 11.89 7.75 -31.75
CA LYS A 807 10.43 7.89 -31.79
C LYS A 807 9.85 6.69 -32.54
N GLY A 808 8.92 6.00 -31.89
CA GLY A 808 8.27 4.80 -32.41
C GLY A 808 7.70 5.03 -33.81
N THR A 809 8.09 4.16 -34.74
CA THR A 809 7.40 4.00 -36.02
C THR A 809 7.37 2.52 -36.35
N GLN A 810 6.18 1.93 -36.37
CA GLN A 810 5.96 0.59 -36.91
C GLN A 810 6.50 0.49 -38.34
N PRO A 811 7.02 -0.66 -38.79
CA PRO A 811 7.52 -0.81 -40.15
C PRO A 811 6.38 -0.67 -41.15
N ARG A 812 6.34 0.47 -41.84
CA ARG A 812 5.37 0.76 -42.90
C ARG A 812 5.73 -0.07 -44.14
N VAL A 813 4.85 -0.99 -44.53
CA VAL A 813 5.00 -1.81 -45.74
C VAL A 813 5.13 -0.89 -46.96
N PRO A 814 6.12 -1.09 -47.85
CA PRO A 814 6.29 -0.26 -49.05
C PRO A 814 5.03 -0.23 -49.91
N GLN A 815 4.58 0.97 -50.30
CA GLN A 815 3.34 1.18 -51.08
C GLN A 815 3.25 0.40 -52.40
N ARG A 816 4.39 -0.02 -52.97
CA ARG A 816 4.42 -0.92 -54.14
C ARG A 816 3.91 -2.33 -53.83
N LEU A 817 4.20 -2.86 -52.65
CA LEU A 817 3.74 -4.18 -52.22
C LEU A 817 2.25 -4.17 -51.84
N GLN A 818 1.75 -3.05 -51.30
CA GLN A 818 0.31 -2.87 -51.06
C GLN A 818 -0.47 -2.79 -52.37
N ARG A 819 0.03 -2.04 -53.38
CA ARG A 819 -0.63 -1.98 -54.70
C ARG A 819 -0.60 -3.31 -55.46
N ALA A 820 0.49 -4.07 -55.34
CA ALA A 820 0.59 -5.39 -55.96
C ALA A 820 -0.37 -6.41 -55.33
N LYS A 821 -0.50 -6.42 -53.99
CA LYS A 821 -1.45 -7.30 -53.28
C LYS A 821 -2.91 -6.93 -53.51
N VAL A 822 -3.22 -5.64 -53.63
CA VAL A 822 -4.59 -5.18 -53.95
C VAL A 822 -4.95 -5.53 -55.40
N ALA A 823 -4.01 -5.44 -56.35
CA ALA A 823 -4.24 -5.86 -57.73
C ALA A 823 -4.41 -7.39 -57.87
N ASP A 824 -3.67 -8.20 -57.10
CA ASP A 824 -3.86 -9.65 -57.05
C ASP A 824 -5.19 -10.05 -56.38
N ALA A 825 -5.59 -9.32 -55.32
CA ALA A 825 -6.89 -9.53 -54.68
C ALA A 825 -8.06 -9.16 -55.60
N MET A 826 -7.98 -8.05 -56.35
CA MET A 826 -8.99 -7.70 -57.35
C MET A 826 -9.07 -8.72 -58.49
N LYS A 827 -7.94 -9.30 -58.91
CA LYS A 827 -7.92 -10.37 -59.92
C LYS A 827 -8.50 -11.70 -59.43
N MET A 828 -8.49 -11.97 -58.12
CA MET A 828 -9.16 -13.16 -57.57
C MET A 828 -10.67 -12.95 -57.43
N VAL A 829 -11.14 -11.72 -57.18
CA VAL A 829 -12.57 -11.39 -57.10
C VAL A 829 -13.23 -11.32 -58.47
N GLU A 830 -12.52 -10.94 -59.54
CA GLU A 830 -13.04 -11.03 -60.93
C GLU A 830 -13.08 -12.46 -61.50
N ARG A 831 -12.60 -13.46 -60.73
CA ARG A 831 -12.54 -14.87 -61.14
C ARG A 831 -13.50 -15.79 -60.40
N GLU A 832 -14.24 -15.26 -59.42
CA GLU A 832 -15.53 -15.82 -58.94
C GLU A 832 -16.67 -15.04 -59.61
#